data_AF-A0A916B2J3-F1
#
_entry.id   AF-A0A916B2J3-F1
#
_cell.length_a   1.000
_cell.length_b   1.000
_cell.length_c   1.000
_cell.angle_alpha   90.00
_cell.angle_beta   90.00
_cell.angle_gamma   90.00
#
_symmetry.space_group_name_H-M   'P 1'
#
loop_
_entity.id
_entity.type
_entity.pdbx_description
1 polymer ?
#
loop_
_entity_poly.entity_id
_entity_poly.type
_entity_poly.pdbx_seq_one_letter_code
_entity_poly.pdbx_strand_id
1 'polypeptide(L)'
;MSERIGFYICHCGINIANRVRVADVAAYVATLPNVAISRDYLFMCSDPGQELIETDIRTHKLTRVVVASCSPRMHEKTFRAACQRAGLNPYRAFHMVCVREHVSWVTEDEDQATAKARLLVGAGIMRVTRQADLTPATFPVCTNTLVVGGGIAGMQAALDIGRAGFKAYLVERQPTVGGHMLQYDKTFPTLDCAACIGTPKMVSVGQAPNVELLSYSEVEKVDGFVGNFKVTVRQKSRYVEETCTGCGECEKVCPIEFPNEWDVGTKTRKAIYRPFPQAVPITYCITKYDRTPCVQTCPAGTNVQGYVALIRQERYREAVDLIRQKIPLPGTLGRVCPAPCEKACRRAEVDAPLAIRALKRFAADQVDLGKLPLPEIENRPEKVAVVGSGPAGLTVAYYLRLKGYQVTLIEMFTQLGGMLRVGIPDYRLPAKVLDSEIDYLLRHGIEVRTRMCFGKDFSLTDLRTEGFQAIFLGIGAHESIVMRIPGEEASKNVVDAISFLRDVNLGHDQSPGRRVVVIGGGNVAIDAARVAKRLGAIDVTVVYRRSEREMPAYPEEIEGAREEGIAFSYLTAPVSIQSRDGRVTGFECQRTELGPPDASGRRRPVPVPGSEFVIDCDTVIPAIGQSINIAWSSAEPDLELTTRGTFQVNHETLQTSVPDVFAAGDAVTGPATVVEAISAGHKAVAAMDRYLNNYDLQPEATRPAAEESPLGKDWQPIADNIVSVSRVSATQLDPKTRDLTFDEVDLSFDTEAARREADRCVDCGGCCECRLCETACEAGSVNHAMTDRATEIEVGSIIVATGFDPLDPTPMTQYGYGRYANVFTNLEFERLSNATGPTAGRLLKRDPDNRLKYTDPPKSAAILHCIGSRDINHHEYCSRTCCMYALKYAHLLKDKCGHDTEIYNFYIDMRCFGKGYEEFYKRVQSEGVRMVRGKAARVEEQNGSLVVTAEDSLSARIVQVPVDMVILCTAMEPRPDANEVTRIFGITTGSDGFFQEEHPKLEPVSTASSGIFLAGACQGPKDIPDTVAQAKGAAAEALVLSASGEVAVSPLISSIDHDICIGCRMCMELCPYSAIEFNDLKNVSEVNEAVCKGCGSCAGHCPSGAARVRHFTSRQVFAEIEGILTG
;
A
#
# COMPACT_ATOMS: atom_id res chain seq x y z
N MET A 1 -41.57 24.88 47.42
CA MET A 1 -42.25 23.69 47.96
C MET A 1 -41.18 22.77 48.53
N SER A 2 -41.41 22.20 49.72
CA SER A 2 -40.53 21.14 50.25
C SER A 2 -40.53 19.94 49.31
N GLU A 3 -39.36 19.36 49.03
CA GLU A 3 -39.28 18.17 48.18
C GLU A 3 -40.00 16.98 48.86
N ARG A 4 -40.68 16.15 48.06
CA ARG A 4 -41.41 14.96 48.51
C ARG A 4 -40.98 13.77 47.65
N ILE A 5 -40.25 12.84 48.25
CA ILE A 5 -39.58 11.75 47.54
C ILE A 5 -40.40 10.46 47.72
N GLY A 6 -40.69 9.77 46.62
CA GLY A 6 -41.13 8.37 46.64
C GLY A 6 -39.96 7.44 46.38
N PHE A 7 -39.72 6.51 47.29
CA PHE A 7 -38.70 5.49 47.15
C PHE A 7 -39.31 4.13 46.87
N TYR A 8 -38.72 3.40 45.94
CA TYR A 8 -39.14 2.05 45.58
C TYR A 8 -37.94 1.12 45.43
N ILE A 9 -37.93 -0.01 46.12
CA ILE A 9 -36.92 -1.06 45.95
C ILE A 9 -37.52 -2.31 45.29
N CYS A 10 -36.88 -2.78 44.23
CA CYS A 10 -37.31 -3.95 43.48
C CYS A 10 -36.75 -5.23 44.10
N HIS A 11 -37.56 -6.30 44.15
CA HIS A 11 -37.05 -7.64 44.49
C HIS A 11 -36.36 -8.30 43.30
N CYS A 12 -36.83 -7.99 42.08
CA CYS A 12 -36.42 -8.60 40.82
C CYS A 12 -36.54 -10.14 40.87
N GLY A 13 -37.68 -10.61 41.37
CA GLY A 13 -37.87 -12.00 41.78
C GLY A 13 -36.94 -12.31 42.95
N ILE A 14 -35.94 -13.15 42.72
CA ILE A 14 -34.89 -13.44 43.70
C ILE A 14 -33.56 -12.75 43.37
N ASN A 15 -33.44 -12.03 42.25
CA ASN A 15 -32.13 -11.48 41.84
C ASN A 15 -31.58 -10.46 42.85
N ILE A 16 -32.43 -9.61 43.42
CA ILE A 16 -32.03 -8.64 44.45
C ILE A 16 -32.38 -9.22 45.83
N ALA A 17 -33.62 -9.69 46.02
CA ALA A 17 -34.13 -10.13 47.31
C ALA A 17 -33.41 -11.35 47.92
N ASN A 18 -32.67 -12.14 47.13
CA ASN A 18 -31.87 -13.26 47.65
C ASN A 18 -30.62 -12.82 48.43
N ARG A 19 -30.12 -11.61 48.19
CA ARG A 19 -28.89 -11.09 48.83
C ARG A 19 -29.11 -9.78 49.56
N VAL A 20 -30.17 -9.04 49.24
CA VAL A 20 -30.49 -7.77 49.88
C VAL A 20 -31.84 -7.90 50.59
N ARG A 21 -31.88 -7.59 51.89
CA ARG A 21 -33.14 -7.49 52.64
C ARG A 21 -33.91 -6.25 52.22
N VAL A 22 -34.67 -6.38 51.13
CA VAL A 22 -35.37 -5.25 50.49
C VAL A 22 -36.34 -4.53 51.42
N ALA A 23 -37.04 -5.25 52.30
CA ALA A 23 -37.91 -4.66 53.31
C ALA A 23 -37.11 -3.82 54.33
N ASP A 24 -35.94 -4.30 54.76
CA ASP A 24 -35.05 -3.60 55.68
C ASP A 24 -34.47 -2.32 55.06
N VAL A 25 -34.23 -2.33 53.75
CA VAL A 25 -33.81 -1.12 53.01
C VAL A 25 -34.98 -0.15 52.91
N ALA A 26 -36.18 -0.61 52.53
CA ALA A 26 -37.37 0.25 52.46
C ALA A 26 -37.70 0.89 53.81
N ALA A 27 -37.61 0.14 54.91
CA ALA A 27 -37.82 0.63 56.26
C ALA A 27 -36.78 1.69 56.67
N TYR A 28 -35.50 1.47 56.35
CA TYR A 28 -34.44 2.46 56.57
C TYR A 28 -34.68 3.75 55.77
N VAL A 29 -35.04 3.64 54.49
CA VAL A 29 -35.25 4.82 53.64
C VAL A 29 -36.45 5.65 54.10
N ALA A 30 -37.47 5.00 54.68
CA ALA A 30 -38.62 5.69 55.25
C ALA A 30 -38.23 6.66 56.39
N THR A 31 -37.07 6.49 57.04
CA THR A 31 -36.58 7.40 58.09
C THR A 31 -35.78 8.59 57.54
N LEU A 32 -35.46 8.61 56.24
CA LEU A 32 -34.63 9.65 55.64
C LEU A 32 -35.43 10.95 55.35
N PRO A 33 -34.79 12.13 55.39
CA PRO A 33 -35.46 13.40 55.15
C PRO A 33 -36.15 13.47 53.78
N ASN A 34 -37.31 14.13 53.73
CA ASN A 34 -38.12 14.35 52.53
C ASN A 34 -38.75 13.09 51.89
N VAL A 35 -38.51 11.89 52.44
CA VAL A 35 -39.16 10.65 51.95
C VAL A 35 -40.63 10.64 52.41
N ALA A 36 -41.55 10.79 51.46
CA ALA A 36 -42.98 10.81 51.70
C ALA A 36 -43.60 9.40 51.62
N ILE A 37 -42.99 8.51 50.85
CA ILE A 37 -43.39 7.11 50.73
C ILE A 37 -42.18 6.24 50.39
N SER A 38 -42.14 5.03 50.97
CA SER A 38 -41.09 4.03 50.75
C SER A 38 -41.75 2.67 50.63
N ARG A 39 -41.50 1.95 49.53
CA ARG A 39 -42.11 0.65 49.25
C ARG A 39 -41.11 -0.33 48.66
N ASP A 40 -41.34 -1.60 48.89
CA ASP A 40 -40.75 -2.68 48.12
C ASP A 40 -41.81 -3.37 47.24
N TYR A 41 -41.41 -3.83 46.06
CA TYR A 41 -42.30 -4.55 45.15
C TYR A 41 -41.54 -5.58 44.31
N LEU A 42 -42.24 -6.63 43.90
CA LEU A 42 -41.62 -7.78 43.25
C LEU A 42 -40.90 -7.42 41.94
N PHE A 43 -41.58 -6.68 41.05
CA PHE A 43 -41.05 -6.26 39.76
C PHE A 43 -41.41 -4.80 39.46
N MET A 44 -40.57 -3.85 39.89
CA MET A 44 -40.85 -2.42 39.67
C MET A 44 -41.00 -2.02 38.20
N CYS A 45 -40.30 -2.70 37.27
CA CYS A 45 -40.38 -2.39 35.84
C CYS A 45 -41.65 -2.92 35.15
N SER A 46 -42.42 -3.80 35.80
CA SER A 46 -43.69 -4.30 35.27
C SER A 46 -44.76 -3.21 35.25
N ASP A 47 -45.84 -3.39 34.48
CA ASP A 47 -46.95 -2.41 34.43
C ASP A 47 -47.51 -2.09 35.82
N PRO A 48 -47.81 -3.06 36.71
CA PRO A 48 -48.25 -2.76 38.08
C PRO A 48 -47.22 -1.96 38.88
N GLY A 49 -45.92 -2.22 38.68
CA GLY A 49 -44.85 -1.49 39.35
C GLY A 49 -44.74 -0.04 38.87
N GLN A 50 -44.93 0.20 37.57
CA GLN A 50 -44.96 1.55 37.00
C GLN A 50 -46.25 2.29 37.41
N GLU A 51 -47.41 1.65 37.37
CA GLU A 51 -48.68 2.21 37.83
C GLU A 51 -48.66 2.58 39.31
N LEU A 52 -47.95 1.80 40.14
CA LEU A 52 -47.72 2.11 41.55
C LEU A 52 -46.99 3.44 41.69
N ILE A 53 -45.89 3.64 40.95
CA ILE A 53 -45.15 4.91 40.93
C ILE A 53 -46.06 6.05 40.49
N GLU A 54 -46.80 5.88 39.40
CA GLU A 54 -47.67 6.92 38.86
C GLU A 54 -48.81 7.32 39.81
N THR A 55 -49.42 6.32 40.46
CA THR A 55 -50.48 6.51 41.44
C THR A 55 -49.96 7.22 42.67
N ASP A 56 -48.81 6.81 43.18
CA ASP A 56 -48.20 7.44 44.36
C ASP A 56 -47.74 8.86 44.05
N ILE A 57 -47.23 9.15 42.84
CA ILE A 57 -46.92 10.53 42.40
C ILE A 57 -48.15 11.43 42.54
N ARG A 58 -49.30 10.99 42.00
CA ARG A 58 -50.55 11.77 42.02
C ARG A 58 -51.14 11.88 43.44
N THR A 59 -51.18 10.77 44.17
CA THR A 59 -51.80 10.67 45.50
C THR A 59 -50.99 11.39 46.58
N HIS A 60 -49.68 11.14 46.63
CA HIS A 60 -48.80 11.69 47.65
C HIS A 60 -48.14 13.02 47.24
N LYS A 61 -48.50 13.53 46.06
CA LYS A 61 -47.96 14.76 45.45
C LYS A 61 -46.44 14.75 45.44
N LEU A 62 -45.86 13.64 44.97
CA LEU A 62 -44.42 13.45 44.94
C LEU A 62 -43.80 14.44 43.95
N THR A 63 -42.65 14.97 44.30
CA THR A 63 -41.83 15.82 43.43
C THR A 63 -40.57 15.13 42.95
N ARG A 64 -40.22 13.99 43.57
CA ARG A 64 -39.04 13.16 43.28
C ARG A 64 -39.37 11.67 43.43
N VAL A 65 -38.66 10.83 42.71
CA VAL A 65 -38.78 9.38 42.69
C VAL A 65 -37.39 8.77 42.63
N VAL A 66 -37.11 7.83 43.53
CA VAL A 66 -35.88 7.03 43.52
C VAL A 66 -36.26 5.56 43.41
N VAL A 67 -35.69 4.87 42.42
CA VAL A 67 -35.89 3.43 42.25
C VAL A 67 -34.58 2.68 42.44
N ALA A 68 -34.51 1.85 43.49
CA ALA A 68 -33.42 0.92 43.73
C ALA A 68 -33.72 -0.41 43.04
N SER A 69 -33.03 -0.71 41.93
CA SER A 69 -33.28 -1.93 41.17
C SER A 69 -32.05 -2.38 40.36
N CYS A 70 -32.21 -2.61 39.07
CA CYS A 70 -31.15 -2.96 38.12
C CYS A 70 -30.34 -1.75 37.66
N SER A 71 -29.44 -1.96 36.70
CA SER A 71 -28.64 -0.91 36.09
C SER A 71 -29.50 0.19 35.42
N PRO A 72 -29.13 1.47 35.54
CA PRO A 72 -29.75 2.55 34.76
C PRO A 72 -29.65 2.35 33.26
N ARG A 73 -28.64 1.60 32.77
CA ARG A 73 -28.51 1.22 31.35
C ARG A 73 -29.70 0.39 30.84
N MET A 74 -30.43 -0.28 31.73
CA MET A 74 -31.56 -1.14 31.37
C MET A 74 -32.90 -0.42 31.48
N HIS A 75 -33.22 0.15 32.65
CA HIS A 75 -34.59 0.62 32.94
C HIS A 75 -34.70 2.10 33.34
N GLU A 76 -33.64 2.91 33.21
CA GLU A 76 -33.76 4.35 33.48
C GLU A 76 -34.82 5.01 32.59
N LYS A 77 -34.83 4.71 31.28
CA LYS A 77 -35.84 5.22 30.34
C LYS A 77 -37.27 4.80 30.74
N THR A 78 -37.43 3.55 31.19
CA THR A 78 -38.72 3.00 31.64
C THR A 78 -39.29 3.82 32.80
N PHE A 79 -38.48 4.07 33.84
CA PHE A 79 -38.95 4.79 35.02
C PHE A 79 -39.04 6.32 34.81
N ARG A 80 -38.18 6.89 33.96
CA ARG A 80 -38.35 8.26 33.48
C ARG A 80 -39.70 8.43 32.75
N ALA A 81 -40.06 7.49 31.88
CA ALA A 81 -41.35 7.51 31.19
C ALA A 81 -42.53 7.41 32.16
N ALA A 82 -42.46 6.55 33.19
CA ALA A 82 -43.48 6.46 34.23
C ALA A 82 -43.65 7.80 34.99
N CYS A 83 -42.54 8.44 35.38
CA CYS A 83 -42.58 9.77 36.01
C CYS A 83 -43.20 10.82 35.08
N GLN A 84 -42.86 10.78 33.78
CA GLN A 84 -43.38 11.69 32.77
C GLN A 84 -44.89 11.52 32.54
N ARG A 85 -45.40 10.28 32.46
CA ARG A 85 -46.85 9.98 32.36
C ARG A 85 -47.63 10.43 33.60
N ALA A 86 -46.97 10.52 34.74
CA ALA A 86 -47.55 11.10 35.96
C ALA A 86 -47.44 12.62 36.06
N GLY A 87 -46.86 13.29 35.05
CA GLY A 87 -46.76 14.76 34.96
C GLY A 87 -45.51 15.36 35.58
N LEU A 88 -44.49 14.56 35.92
CA LEU A 88 -43.22 15.06 36.44
C LEU A 88 -42.16 15.18 35.34
N ASN A 89 -41.27 16.16 35.44
CA ASN A 89 -40.10 16.24 34.56
C ASN A 89 -39.18 15.02 34.81
N PRO A 90 -38.88 14.19 33.80
CA PRO A 90 -38.18 12.92 34.00
C PRO A 90 -36.72 13.07 34.48
N TYR A 91 -36.09 14.22 34.27
CA TYR A 91 -34.69 14.47 34.68
C TYR A 91 -34.57 15.16 36.03
N ARG A 92 -35.56 15.99 36.41
CA ARG A 92 -35.63 16.53 37.76
C ARG A 92 -36.13 15.50 38.75
N ALA A 93 -37.14 14.74 38.34
CA ALA A 93 -37.91 13.93 39.26
C ALA A 93 -37.25 12.59 39.57
N PHE A 94 -36.45 12.02 38.67
CA PHE A 94 -36.07 10.62 38.76
C PHE A 94 -34.57 10.40 38.98
N HIS A 95 -34.25 9.48 39.89
CA HIS A 95 -32.91 8.91 40.02
C HIS A 95 -32.98 7.40 40.24
N MET A 96 -32.01 6.67 39.68
CA MET A 96 -31.97 5.21 39.76
C MET A 96 -30.73 4.75 40.51
N VAL A 97 -30.92 3.79 41.41
CA VAL A 97 -29.83 3.20 42.20
C VAL A 97 -29.70 1.73 41.81
N CYS A 98 -28.51 1.34 41.34
CA CYS A 98 -28.23 -0.03 40.93
C CYS A 98 -27.87 -0.88 42.16
N VAL A 99 -28.82 -1.71 42.61
CA VAL A 99 -28.61 -2.67 43.71
C VAL A 99 -28.61 -4.12 43.21
N ARG A 100 -28.79 -4.35 41.91
CA ARG A 100 -28.65 -5.69 41.30
C ARG A 100 -27.22 -5.98 40.89
N GLU A 101 -26.78 -5.39 39.78
CA GLU A 101 -25.45 -5.63 39.19
C GLU A 101 -24.31 -5.14 40.09
N HIS A 102 -24.49 -4.01 40.80
CA HIS A 102 -23.44 -3.44 41.65
C HIS A 102 -23.45 -3.94 43.10
N VAL A 103 -24.49 -4.68 43.52
CA VAL A 103 -24.63 -5.16 44.90
C VAL A 103 -24.99 -6.64 44.93
N SER A 104 -26.25 -7.01 44.69
CA SER A 104 -26.73 -8.38 44.92
C SER A 104 -26.01 -9.47 44.11
N TRP A 105 -25.57 -9.20 42.88
CA TRP A 105 -24.92 -10.21 42.04
C TRP A 105 -23.43 -10.39 42.32
N VAL A 106 -22.80 -9.42 42.99
CA VAL A 106 -21.35 -9.37 43.20
C VAL A 106 -20.95 -9.40 44.68
N THR A 107 -21.92 -9.40 45.59
CA THR A 107 -21.70 -9.44 47.04
C THR A 107 -22.32 -10.72 47.58
N GLU A 108 -21.50 -11.63 48.06
CA GLU A 108 -21.97 -12.94 48.55
C GLU A 108 -22.68 -12.82 49.90
N ASP A 109 -22.13 -12.02 50.81
CA ASP A 109 -22.67 -11.85 52.16
C ASP A 109 -23.91 -10.93 52.18
N GLU A 110 -24.99 -11.42 52.78
CA GLU A 110 -26.30 -10.75 52.80
C GLU A 110 -26.30 -9.47 53.64
N ASP A 111 -25.57 -9.46 54.76
CA ASP A 111 -25.46 -8.30 55.64
C ASP A 111 -24.67 -7.18 54.96
N GLN A 112 -23.53 -7.52 54.34
CA GLN A 112 -22.74 -6.58 53.55
C GLN A 112 -23.51 -6.06 52.34
N ALA A 113 -24.24 -6.93 51.62
CA ALA A 113 -25.06 -6.53 50.48
C ALA A 113 -26.18 -5.57 50.91
N THR A 114 -26.87 -5.87 52.01
CA THR A 114 -27.93 -5.00 52.56
C THR A 114 -27.37 -3.66 53.04
N ALA A 115 -26.24 -3.67 53.74
CA ALA A 115 -25.55 -2.45 54.17
C ALA A 115 -25.12 -1.59 52.97
N LYS A 116 -24.51 -2.20 51.96
CA LYS A 116 -24.11 -1.52 50.72
C LYS A 116 -25.32 -0.95 49.97
N ALA A 117 -26.44 -1.68 49.92
CA ALA A 117 -27.67 -1.19 49.31
C ALA A 117 -28.22 0.06 50.03
N ARG A 118 -28.21 0.07 51.38
CA ARG A 118 -28.62 1.26 52.17
C ARG A 118 -27.77 2.49 51.85
N LEU A 119 -26.44 2.33 51.82
CA LEU A 119 -25.50 3.41 51.50
C LEU A 119 -25.76 4.00 50.10
N LEU A 120 -25.85 3.14 49.08
CA LEU A 120 -26.10 3.59 47.71
C LEU A 120 -27.48 4.25 47.56
N VAL A 121 -28.48 3.77 48.28
CA VAL A 121 -29.81 4.40 48.27
C VAL A 121 -29.79 5.75 48.98
N GLY A 122 -29.13 5.88 50.14
CA GLY A 122 -28.95 7.16 50.83
C GLY A 122 -28.32 8.21 49.92
N ALA A 123 -27.27 7.81 49.18
CA ALA A 123 -26.65 8.62 48.14
C ALA A 123 -27.65 9.10 47.06
N GLY A 124 -28.46 8.17 46.54
CA GLY A 124 -29.49 8.49 45.54
C GLY A 124 -30.59 9.43 46.06
N ILE A 125 -31.02 9.25 47.32
CA ILE A 125 -32.00 10.11 47.98
C ILE A 125 -31.46 11.53 48.14
N MET A 126 -30.19 11.70 48.53
CA MET A 126 -29.57 13.02 48.64
C MET A 126 -29.40 13.66 47.25
N ARG A 127 -28.92 12.91 46.26
CA ARG A 127 -28.69 13.40 44.90
C ARG A 127 -29.95 13.89 44.21
N VAL A 128 -31.06 13.15 44.30
CA VAL A 128 -32.30 13.48 43.58
C VAL A 128 -32.86 14.86 43.99
N THR A 129 -32.62 15.30 45.23
CA THR A 129 -33.06 16.62 45.72
C THR A 129 -32.34 17.78 45.01
N ARG A 130 -31.16 17.53 44.43
CA ARG A 130 -30.35 18.52 43.72
C ARG A 130 -30.51 18.45 42.20
N GLN A 131 -31.32 17.53 41.69
CA GLN A 131 -31.66 17.48 40.27
C GLN A 131 -32.55 18.66 39.86
N ALA A 132 -32.39 19.10 38.61
CA ALA A 132 -33.07 20.25 38.03
C ALA A 132 -33.87 19.83 36.78
N ASP A 133 -34.82 20.66 36.38
CA ASP A 133 -35.61 20.43 35.17
C ASP A 133 -34.70 20.47 33.94
N LEU A 134 -34.79 19.42 33.12
CA LEU A 134 -34.13 19.36 31.83
C LEU A 134 -35.14 18.93 30.77
N THR A 135 -35.02 19.51 29.59
CA THR A 135 -35.83 19.17 28.42
C THR A 135 -34.90 18.78 27.29
N PRO A 136 -35.07 17.60 26.66
CA PRO A 136 -34.33 17.24 25.47
C PRO A 136 -34.48 18.29 24.38
N ALA A 137 -33.39 18.66 23.72
CA ALA A 137 -33.46 19.44 22.50
C ALA A 137 -33.87 18.52 21.34
N THR A 138 -34.73 19.01 20.44
CA THR A 138 -35.10 18.30 19.22
C THR A 138 -34.38 18.89 18.02
N PHE A 139 -33.91 18.00 17.13
CA PHE A 139 -33.23 18.37 15.89
C PHE A 139 -33.86 17.64 14.71
N PRO A 140 -33.90 18.24 13.51
CA PRO A 140 -34.33 17.54 12.31
C PRO A 140 -33.39 16.36 12.02
N VAL A 141 -33.93 15.34 11.37
CA VAL A 141 -33.18 14.13 10.99
C VAL A 141 -32.96 14.13 9.48
N CYS A 142 -31.71 14.01 9.05
CA CYS A 142 -31.37 13.59 7.70
C CYS A 142 -31.89 12.18 7.47
N THR A 143 -32.70 11.96 6.44
CA THR A 143 -33.36 10.68 6.23
C THR A 143 -32.47 9.64 5.54
N ASN A 144 -31.29 10.06 5.05
CA ASN A 144 -30.31 9.19 4.41
C ASN A 144 -29.66 8.25 5.43
N THR A 145 -29.33 7.02 5.01
CA THR A 145 -28.61 6.05 5.84
C THR A 145 -27.30 5.65 5.19
N LEU A 146 -26.23 5.57 5.97
CA LEU A 146 -24.97 4.95 5.54
C LEU A 146 -24.94 3.48 5.97
N VAL A 147 -24.54 2.61 5.06
CA VAL A 147 -24.29 1.19 5.31
C VAL A 147 -22.83 0.89 4.97
N VAL A 148 -22.08 0.32 5.91
CA VAL A 148 -20.63 0.12 5.80
C VAL A 148 -20.32 -1.38 5.72
N GLY A 149 -19.96 -1.86 4.54
CA GLY A 149 -19.71 -3.27 4.24
C GLY A 149 -20.77 -3.87 3.33
N GLY A 150 -20.39 -4.17 2.09
CA GLY A 150 -21.19 -4.76 1.02
C GLY A 150 -21.31 -6.29 1.09
N GLY A 151 -21.18 -6.89 2.27
CA GLY A 151 -21.54 -8.29 2.48
C GLY A 151 -23.06 -8.51 2.40
N ILE A 152 -23.52 -9.76 2.60
CA ILE A 152 -24.96 -10.07 2.58
C ILE A 152 -25.77 -9.24 3.59
N ALA A 153 -25.17 -8.86 4.72
CA ALA A 153 -25.79 -8.00 5.73
C ALA A 153 -26.04 -6.58 5.18
N GLY A 154 -25.00 -5.90 4.74
CA GLY A 154 -25.13 -4.51 4.26
C GLY A 154 -25.91 -4.41 2.95
N MET A 155 -25.76 -5.38 2.03
CA MET A 155 -26.61 -5.44 0.84
C MET A 155 -28.09 -5.56 1.21
N GLN A 156 -28.43 -6.41 2.18
CA GLN A 156 -29.82 -6.54 2.63
C GLN A 156 -30.34 -5.25 3.28
N ALA A 157 -29.57 -4.65 4.17
CA ALA A 157 -29.96 -3.42 4.86
C ALA A 157 -30.17 -2.27 3.86
N ALA A 158 -29.23 -2.05 2.94
CA ALA A 158 -29.33 -1.02 1.91
C ALA A 158 -30.55 -1.21 1.00
N LEU A 159 -30.84 -2.46 0.59
CA LEU A 159 -32.02 -2.76 -0.21
C LEU A 159 -33.32 -2.48 0.52
N ASP A 160 -33.42 -2.81 1.81
CA ASP A 160 -34.66 -2.60 2.57
C ASP A 160 -34.89 -1.12 2.86
N ILE A 161 -33.84 -0.35 3.15
CA ILE A 161 -33.91 1.13 3.25
C ILE A 161 -34.34 1.73 1.90
N GLY A 162 -33.69 1.32 0.81
CA GLY A 162 -34.01 1.78 -0.54
C GLY A 162 -35.44 1.46 -0.96
N ARG A 163 -35.95 0.27 -0.62
CA ARG A 163 -37.34 -0.15 -0.88
C ARG A 163 -38.37 0.60 -0.04
N ALA A 164 -37.98 1.06 1.15
CA ALA A 164 -38.81 1.94 1.97
C ALA A 164 -38.89 3.38 1.42
N GLY A 165 -38.15 3.70 0.36
CA GLY A 165 -38.18 5.02 -0.31
C GLY A 165 -37.11 5.99 0.18
N PHE A 166 -36.20 5.56 1.05
CA PHE A 166 -35.13 6.39 1.60
C PHE A 166 -33.79 6.10 0.93
N LYS A 167 -32.92 7.11 0.86
CA LYS A 167 -31.58 6.98 0.27
C LYS A 167 -30.67 6.16 1.21
N ALA A 168 -30.01 5.17 0.65
CA ALA A 168 -28.95 4.40 1.30
C ALA A 168 -27.62 4.58 0.56
N TYR A 169 -26.57 5.00 1.27
CA TYR A 169 -25.19 4.93 0.78
C TYR A 169 -24.60 3.60 1.22
N LEU A 170 -24.13 2.77 0.29
CA LEU A 170 -23.45 1.51 0.61
C LEU A 170 -21.97 1.63 0.28
N VAL A 171 -21.13 1.72 1.31
CA VAL A 171 -19.67 1.79 1.18
C VAL A 171 -19.08 0.38 1.27
N GLU A 172 -18.34 -0.04 0.25
CA GLU A 172 -17.65 -1.33 0.19
C GLU A 172 -16.17 -1.13 -0.12
N ARG A 173 -15.31 -1.67 0.76
CA ARG A 173 -13.85 -1.53 0.70
C ARG A 173 -13.23 -2.22 -0.50
N GLN A 174 -13.73 -3.40 -0.85
CA GLN A 174 -13.29 -4.17 -2.00
C GLN A 174 -13.85 -3.59 -3.30
N PRO A 175 -13.27 -3.92 -4.46
CA PRO A 175 -13.80 -3.48 -5.75
C PRO A 175 -15.22 -4.00 -6.06
N THR A 176 -15.76 -4.91 -5.24
CA THR A 176 -17.06 -5.54 -5.44
C THR A 176 -17.79 -5.83 -4.13
N VAL A 177 -19.12 -5.82 -4.18
CA VAL A 177 -19.98 -6.33 -3.11
C VAL A 177 -20.08 -7.86 -3.14
N GLY A 178 -20.60 -8.46 -2.07
CA GLY A 178 -20.83 -9.90 -1.92
C GLY A 178 -20.30 -10.45 -0.60
N GLY A 179 -19.08 -10.07 -0.24
CA GLY A 179 -18.36 -10.61 0.93
C GLY A 179 -18.18 -12.13 0.86
N HIS A 180 -17.87 -12.75 2.00
CA HIS A 180 -17.56 -14.19 2.07
C HIS A 180 -18.66 -15.11 1.52
N MET A 181 -19.93 -14.71 1.61
CA MET A 181 -21.03 -15.51 1.07
C MET A 181 -20.81 -15.85 -0.42
N LEU A 182 -20.29 -14.91 -1.21
CA LEU A 182 -20.07 -15.10 -2.64
C LEU A 182 -18.76 -15.84 -2.96
N GLN A 183 -17.90 -16.07 -1.96
CA GLN A 183 -16.76 -16.98 -2.07
C GLN A 183 -17.18 -18.44 -1.87
N TYR A 184 -18.32 -18.71 -1.22
CA TYR A 184 -18.81 -20.06 -1.00
C TYR A 184 -19.34 -20.70 -2.29
N ASP A 185 -19.29 -22.02 -2.38
CA ASP A 185 -19.95 -22.76 -3.46
C ASP A 185 -21.45 -22.91 -3.18
N LYS A 186 -21.78 -23.58 -2.07
CA LYS A 186 -23.14 -23.85 -1.62
C LYS A 186 -23.41 -23.27 -0.22
N THR A 187 -24.68 -23.10 0.14
CA THR A 187 -25.11 -22.67 1.48
C THR A 187 -25.89 -23.78 2.18
N PHE A 188 -25.54 -24.08 3.43
CA PHE A 188 -26.34 -25.01 4.26
C PHE A 188 -27.63 -24.33 4.74
N PRO A 189 -28.67 -25.10 5.12
CA PRO A 189 -28.81 -26.55 5.00
C PRO A 189 -29.37 -26.98 3.64
N THR A 190 -29.81 -26.03 2.80
CA THR A 190 -30.52 -26.30 1.55
C THR A 190 -29.61 -26.78 0.42
N LEU A 191 -28.31 -26.52 0.52
CA LEU A 191 -27.31 -26.75 -0.54
C LEU A 191 -27.56 -25.92 -1.81
N ASP A 192 -28.27 -24.80 -1.67
CA ASP A 192 -28.40 -23.83 -2.74
C ASP A 192 -27.03 -23.28 -3.13
N CYS A 193 -26.86 -22.98 -4.42
CA CYS A 193 -25.67 -22.27 -4.89
C CYS A 193 -25.65 -20.86 -4.29
N ALA A 194 -24.54 -20.49 -3.64
CA ALA A 194 -24.42 -19.20 -2.98
C ALA A 194 -24.55 -18.04 -3.99
N ALA A 195 -23.99 -18.20 -5.20
CA ALA A 195 -24.14 -17.24 -6.28
C ALA A 195 -25.59 -17.12 -6.77
N CYS A 196 -26.35 -18.23 -6.86
CA CYS A 196 -27.74 -18.20 -7.32
C CYS A 196 -28.65 -17.34 -6.44
N ILE A 197 -28.36 -17.25 -5.13
CA ILE A 197 -29.12 -16.41 -4.19
C ILE A 197 -28.43 -15.07 -3.89
N GLY A 198 -27.11 -14.99 -4.02
CA GLY A 198 -26.31 -13.81 -3.74
C GLY A 198 -26.23 -12.82 -4.90
N THR A 199 -25.94 -13.29 -6.11
CA THR A 199 -25.77 -12.44 -7.30
C THR A 199 -27.03 -11.61 -7.61
N PRO A 200 -28.28 -12.13 -7.52
CA PRO A 200 -29.45 -11.29 -7.70
C PRO A 200 -29.53 -10.11 -6.74
N LYS A 201 -29.05 -10.27 -5.49
CA LYS A 201 -28.98 -9.16 -4.53
C LYS A 201 -27.89 -8.17 -4.86
N MET A 202 -26.72 -8.64 -5.32
CA MET A 202 -25.65 -7.77 -5.81
C MET A 202 -26.14 -6.89 -6.96
N VAL A 203 -26.79 -7.48 -7.95
CA VAL A 203 -27.39 -6.76 -9.09
C VAL A 203 -28.46 -5.79 -8.60
N SER A 204 -29.33 -6.21 -7.69
CA SER A 204 -30.37 -5.35 -7.12
C SER A 204 -29.77 -4.12 -6.43
N VAL A 205 -28.68 -4.27 -5.67
CA VAL A 205 -27.98 -3.17 -5.01
C VAL A 205 -27.36 -2.23 -6.05
N GLY A 206 -26.72 -2.76 -7.09
CA GLY A 206 -26.09 -1.95 -8.13
C GLY A 206 -27.06 -1.20 -9.05
N GLN A 207 -28.35 -1.59 -9.07
CA GLN A 207 -29.38 -0.99 -9.93
C GLN A 207 -30.47 -0.24 -9.16
N ALA A 208 -30.51 -0.35 -7.83
CA ALA A 208 -31.58 0.27 -7.03
C ALA A 208 -31.45 1.81 -7.04
N PRO A 209 -32.49 2.56 -7.42
CA PRO A 209 -32.41 4.01 -7.58
C PRO A 209 -32.12 4.76 -6.27
N ASN A 210 -32.57 4.19 -5.15
CA ASN A 210 -32.37 4.74 -3.81
C ASN A 210 -31.10 4.22 -3.13
N VAL A 211 -30.29 3.39 -3.79
CA VAL A 211 -29.03 2.89 -3.25
C VAL A 211 -27.86 3.46 -4.06
N GLU A 212 -26.95 4.15 -3.39
CA GLU A 212 -25.70 4.62 -3.97
C GLU A 212 -24.57 3.70 -3.55
N LEU A 213 -24.10 2.87 -4.48
CA LEU A 213 -23.01 1.94 -4.23
C LEU A 213 -21.66 2.64 -4.42
N LEU A 214 -20.96 2.88 -3.31
CA LEU A 214 -19.60 3.37 -3.26
C LEU A 214 -18.65 2.19 -3.05
N SER A 215 -18.39 1.44 -4.13
CA SER A 215 -17.45 0.31 -4.12
C SER A 215 -16.01 0.75 -4.35
N TYR A 216 -15.07 0.00 -3.80
CA TYR A 216 -13.66 0.38 -3.68
C TYR A 216 -13.46 1.66 -2.86
N SER A 217 -14.27 1.82 -1.81
CA SER A 217 -14.32 3.03 -0.98
C SER A 217 -14.30 2.67 0.50
N GLU A 218 -13.74 3.56 1.31
CA GLU A 218 -13.59 3.38 2.76
C GLU A 218 -14.05 4.64 3.49
N VAL A 219 -14.64 4.47 4.67
CA VAL A 219 -15.00 5.58 5.54
C VAL A 219 -13.75 6.00 6.31
N GLU A 220 -13.33 7.25 6.18
CA GLU A 220 -12.15 7.78 6.88
C GLU A 220 -12.51 8.48 8.18
N LYS A 221 -13.66 9.17 8.19
CA LYS A 221 -14.07 10.00 9.32
C LYS A 221 -15.58 10.07 9.45
N VAL A 222 -16.07 10.07 10.68
CA VAL A 222 -17.48 10.34 11.02
C VAL A 222 -17.51 11.43 12.08
N ASP A 223 -18.15 12.55 11.77
CA ASP A 223 -18.44 13.65 12.69
C ASP A 223 -19.96 13.78 12.89
N GLY A 224 -20.36 14.53 13.91
CA GLY A 224 -21.76 14.86 14.17
C GLY A 224 -22.45 13.94 15.17
N PHE A 225 -23.76 13.77 15.04
CA PHE A 225 -24.60 13.08 16.01
C PHE A 225 -25.79 12.40 15.35
N VAL A 226 -26.55 11.60 16.12
CA VAL A 226 -27.76 10.93 15.65
C VAL A 226 -28.65 11.89 14.86
N GLY A 227 -29.07 11.47 13.67
CA GLY A 227 -29.86 12.29 12.75
C GLY A 227 -29.06 13.24 11.87
N ASN A 228 -27.81 13.57 12.20
CA ASN A 228 -27.00 14.59 11.51
C ASN A 228 -25.49 14.23 11.55
N PHE A 229 -25.12 13.11 10.92
CA PHE A 229 -23.72 12.73 10.73
C PHE A 229 -23.17 13.31 9.44
N LYS A 230 -21.91 13.73 9.50
CA LYS A 230 -21.09 14.07 8.33
C LYS A 230 -20.00 13.03 8.19
N VAL A 231 -19.98 12.35 7.07
CA VAL A 231 -19.06 11.22 6.83
C VAL A 231 -18.16 11.53 5.66
N THR A 232 -16.85 11.44 5.88
CA THR A 232 -15.84 11.52 4.82
C THR A 232 -15.56 10.12 4.30
N VAL A 233 -15.81 9.90 3.02
CA VAL A 233 -15.56 8.63 2.32
C VAL A 233 -14.44 8.83 1.31
N ARG A 234 -13.35 8.07 1.43
CA ARG A 234 -12.31 8.00 0.40
C ARG A 234 -12.65 6.91 -0.60
N GLN A 235 -12.85 7.31 -1.84
CA GLN A 235 -13.00 6.44 -2.99
C GLN A 235 -11.62 6.23 -3.60
N LYS A 236 -11.14 4.98 -3.56
CA LYS A 236 -9.83 4.63 -4.12
C LYS A 236 -9.88 4.68 -5.64
N SER A 237 -8.80 5.13 -6.26
CA SER A 237 -8.67 5.14 -7.70
C SER A 237 -8.66 3.71 -8.26
N ARG A 238 -9.64 3.38 -9.10
CA ARG A 238 -9.62 2.12 -9.85
C ARG A 238 -8.57 2.13 -10.97
N TYR A 239 -8.10 3.31 -11.37
CA TYR A 239 -7.36 3.54 -12.62
C TYR A 239 -8.11 3.07 -13.87
N VAL A 240 -9.43 2.92 -13.73
CA VAL A 240 -10.37 2.51 -14.76
C VAL A 240 -11.64 3.34 -14.58
N GLU A 241 -12.00 4.08 -15.62
CA GLU A 241 -13.17 4.93 -15.67
C GLU A 241 -14.48 4.12 -15.68
N GLU A 242 -15.59 4.77 -15.32
CA GLU A 242 -16.92 4.15 -15.28
C GLU A 242 -17.44 3.69 -16.65
N THR A 243 -16.84 4.15 -17.74
CA THR A 243 -17.15 3.71 -19.12
C THR A 243 -16.70 2.27 -19.42
N CYS A 244 -16.04 1.60 -18.47
CA CYS A 244 -15.55 0.23 -18.63
C CYS A 244 -16.70 -0.75 -18.90
N THR A 245 -16.55 -1.57 -19.94
CA THR A 245 -17.51 -2.62 -20.32
C THR A 245 -17.29 -3.96 -19.61
N GLY A 246 -16.16 -4.12 -18.91
CA GLY A 246 -15.81 -5.36 -18.24
C GLY A 246 -15.42 -6.53 -19.15
N CYS A 247 -14.96 -6.26 -20.39
CA CYS A 247 -14.64 -7.28 -21.40
C CYS A 247 -13.44 -8.19 -21.07
N GLY A 248 -12.42 -7.66 -20.37
CA GLY A 248 -11.24 -8.41 -19.93
C GLY A 248 -10.06 -8.50 -20.91
N GLU A 249 -10.08 -7.78 -22.04
CA GLU A 249 -8.92 -7.75 -22.95
C GLU A 249 -7.66 -7.17 -22.29
N CYS A 250 -7.83 -6.19 -21.41
CA CYS A 250 -6.74 -5.59 -20.64
C CYS A 250 -6.06 -6.57 -19.66
N GLU A 251 -6.79 -7.57 -19.14
CA GLU A 251 -6.25 -8.60 -18.26
C GLU A 251 -5.31 -9.54 -19.02
N LYS A 252 -5.68 -9.94 -20.24
CA LYS A 252 -4.91 -10.89 -21.06
C LYS A 252 -3.50 -10.41 -21.38
N VAL A 253 -3.32 -9.10 -21.57
CA VAL A 253 -2.03 -8.49 -21.92
C VAL A 253 -1.16 -8.15 -20.72
N CYS A 254 -1.67 -8.24 -19.49
CA CYS A 254 -0.97 -7.84 -18.28
C CYS A 254 0.18 -8.82 -17.93
N PRO A 255 1.43 -8.34 -17.79
CA PRO A 255 2.57 -9.21 -17.53
C PRO A 255 2.83 -9.54 -16.05
N ILE A 256 2.00 -8.98 -15.15
CA ILE A 256 2.16 -9.10 -13.70
C ILE A 256 1.12 -10.04 -13.14
N GLU A 257 1.54 -10.90 -12.21
CA GLU A 257 0.69 -11.84 -11.50
C GLU A 257 0.82 -11.68 -10.00
N PHE A 258 -0.31 -11.79 -9.30
CA PHE A 258 -0.40 -11.77 -7.83
C PHE A 258 -1.18 -12.99 -7.35
N PRO A 259 -0.94 -13.46 -6.12
CA PRO A 259 -1.90 -14.32 -5.43
C PRO A 259 -3.28 -13.65 -5.42
N ASN A 260 -4.31 -14.38 -5.81
CA ASN A 260 -5.68 -13.86 -5.83
C ASN A 260 -6.29 -13.92 -4.43
N GLU A 261 -6.56 -12.76 -3.84
CA GLU A 261 -7.11 -12.62 -2.49
C GLU A 261 -8.56 -13.12 -2.40
N TRP A 262 -9.36 -12.95 -3.46
CA TRP A 262 -10.72 -13.50 -3.54
C TRP A 262 -10.71 -15.02 -3.51
N ASP A 263 -9.69 -15.64 -4.10
CA ASP A 263 -9.48 -17.07 -4.08
C ASP A 263 -8.52 -17.51 -2.95
N VAL A 264 -8.28 -16.66 -1.95
CA VAL A 264 -7.42 -16.94 -0.78
C VAL A 264 -6.06 -17.56 -1.14
N GLY A 265 -5.44 -17.04 -2.20
CA GLY A 265 -4.12 -17.46 -2.66
C GLY A 265 -4.09 -18.85 -3.33
N THR A 266 -5.23 -19.42 -3.68
CA THR A 266 -5.32 -20.75 -4.34
C THR A 266 -5.15 -20.69 -5.87
N LYS A 267 -5.16 -19.49 -6.46
CA LYS A 267 -4.80 -19.18 -7.86
C LYS A 267 -4.17 -17.79 -7.94
N THR A 268 -3.62 -17.45 -9.10
CA THR A 268 -3.13 -16.09 -9.38
C THR A 268 -4.19 -15.24 -10.07
N ARG A 269 -4.00 -13.91 -10.03
CA ARG A 269 -4.71 -12.90 -10.81
C ARG A 269 -3.71 -11.92 -11.41
N LYS A 270 -4.14 -11.09 -12.36
CA LYS A 270 -3.31 -10.02 -12.91
C LYS A 270 -3.35 -8.74 -12.06
N ALA A 271 -2.48 -7.77 -12.38
CA ALA A 271 -2.47 -6.46 -11.74
C ALA A 271 -3.73 -5.64 -12.05
N ILE A 272 -4.17 -5.66 -13.31
CA ILE A 272 -5.51 -5.21 -13.69
C ILE A 272 -6.46 -6.40 -13.60
N TYR A 273 -7.49 -6.29 -12.78
CA TYR A 273 -8.33 -7.44 -12.45
C TYR A 273 -9.78 -7.04 -12.15
N ARG A 274 -10.65 -8.04 -12.24
CA ARG A 274 -11.99 -8.05 -11.65
C ARG A 274 -12.01 -9.17 -10.60
N PRO A 275 -12.47 -8.95 -9.36
CA PRO A 275 -12.32 -9.92 -8.27
C PRO A 275 -12.85 -11.33 -8.61
N PHE A 276 -14.00 -11.39 -9.27
CA PHE A 276 -14.58 -12.64 -9.80
C PHE A 276 -15.56 -12.33 -10.96
N PRO A 277 -15.99 -13.33 -11.76
CA PRO A 277 -16.76 -13.07 -12.97
C PRO A 277 -18.10 -12.34 -12.77
N GLN A 278 -18.80 -12.59 -11.66
CA GLN A 278 -20.10 -11.97 -11.34
C GLN A 278 -19.97 -10.76 -10.41
N ALA A 279 -18.77 -10.17 -10.31
CA ALA A 279 -18.53 -8.98 -9.50
C ALA A 279 -19.47 -7.83 -9.90
N VAL A 280 -20.00 -7.14 -8.89
CA VAL A 280 -20.77 -5.90 -9.02
C VAL A 280 -20.05 -4.79 -8.25
N PRO A 281 -19.77 -3.63 -8.86
CA PRO A 281 -20.00 -3.30 -10.27
C PRO A 281 -19.16 -4.15 -11.24
N ILE A 282 -19.64 -4.32 -12.48
CA ILE A 282 -18.94 -5.06 -13.53
C ILE A 282 -17.86 -4.16 -14.15
N THR A 283 -16.80 -3.90 -13.38
CA THR A 283 -15.67 -3.06 -13.81
C THR A 283 -14.36 -3.65 -13.32
N TYR A 284 -13.26 -3.23 -13.94
CA TYR A 284 -11.90 -3.59 -13.55
C TYR A 284 -11.31 -2.56 -12.59
N CYS A 285 -10.22 -2.93 -11.94
CA CYS A 285 -9.35 -2.01 -11.21
C CYS A 285 -7.90 -2.46 -11.33
N ILE A 286 -6.97 -1.55 -11.04
CA ILE A 286 -5.53 -1.84 -11.09
C ILE A 286 -4.93 -1.79 -9.69
N THR A 287 -4.26 -2.86 -9.26
CA THR A 287 -3.39 -2.83 -8.09
C THR A 287 -2.13 -2.04 -8.45
N LYS A 288 -2.01 -0.81 -7.95
CA LYS A 288 -0.90 0.10 -8.25
C LYS A 288 -0.40 0.73 -6.95
N TYR A 289 0.92 0.80 -6.83
CA TYR A 289 1.66 1.41 -5.73
C TYR A 289 2.53 2.55 -6.26
N ASP A 290 3.32 3.16 -5.37
CA ASP A 290 4.32 4.16 -5.78
C ASP A 290 5.32 3.56 -6.79
N ARG A 291 5.88 4.44 -7.64
CA ARG A 291 6.88 4.03 -8.61
C ARG A 291 8.05 3.35 -7.94
N THR A 292 8.57 2.30 -8.58
CA THR A 292 9.62 1.48 -7.99
C THR A 292 10.95 2.20 -7.82
N PRO A 293 11.77 1.84 -6.81
CA PRO A 293 13.08 2.46 -6.59
C PRO A 293 14.00 2.40 -7.80
N CYS A 294 13.95 1.32 -8.59
CA CYS A 294 14.78 1.15 -9.77
C CYS A 294 14.39 2.13 -10.91
N VAL A 295 13.12 2.57 -10.97
CA VAL A 295 12.66 3.64 -11.87
C VAL A 295 13.05 5.00 -11.30
N GLN A 296 12.76 5.24 -10.01
CA GLN A 296 13.07 6.50 -9.32
C GLN A 296 14.57 6.86 -9.36
N THR A 297 15.45 5.85 -9.28
CA THR A 297 16.91 6.03 -9.24
C THR A 297 17.53 6.13 -10.65
N CYS A 298 16.79 5.75 -11.70
CA CYS A 298 17.32 5.87 -13.07
C CYS A 298 17.27 7.35 -13.49
N PRO A 299 18.40 7.98 -13.88
CA PRO A 299 18.39 9.38 -14.30
C PRO A 299 17.44 9.66 -15.47
N ALA A 300 17.28 8.71 -16.39
CA ALA A 300 16.34 8.83 -17.52
C ALA A 300 14.89 8.43 -17.16
N GLY A 301 14.63 7.92 -15.95
CA GLY A 301 13.30 7.48 -15.52
C GLY A 301 12.73 6.32 -16.34
N THR A 302 13.56 5.43 -16.88
CA THR A 302 13.10 4.28 -17.68
C THR A 302 12.31 3.29 -16.83
N ASN A 303 11.27 2.67 -17.39
CA ASN A 303 10.41 1.74 -16.68
C ASN A 303 11.04 0.35 -16.50
N VAL A 304 11.91 0.25 -15.49
CA VAL A 304 12.66 -0.98 -15.17
C VAL A 304 11.77 -2.18 -14.89
N GLN A 305 10.82 -2.05 -13.94
CA GLN A 305 9.94 -3.18 -13.61
C GLN A 305 9.16 -3.66 -14.84
N GLY A 306 8.68 -2.73 -15.67
CA GLY A 306 7.92 -3.05 -16.87
C GLY A 306 8.68 -3.91 -17.88
N TYR A 307 9.90 -3.50 -18.27
CA TYR A 307 10.64 -4.31 -19.25
C TYR A 307 11.16 -5.62 -18.66
N VAL A 308 11.47 -5.67 -17.36
CA VAL A 308 11.83 -6.92 -16.68
C VAL A 308 10.65 -7.90 -16.70
N ALA A 309 9.44 -7.43 -16.42
CA ALA A 309 8.22 -8.24 -16.47
C ALA A 309 7.90 -8.74 -17.90
N LEU A 310 8.22 -7.95 -18.93
CA LEU A 310 8.06 -8.35 -20.33
C LEU A 310 9.11 -9.37 -20.78
N ILE A 311 10.37 -9.23 -20.34
CA ILE A 311 11.43 -10.22 -20.57
C ILE A 311 11.06 -11.57 -19.93
N ARG A 312 10.51 -11.56 -18.71
CA ARG A 312 9.99 -12.76 -18.02
C ARG A 312 8.97 -13.54 -18.87
N GLN A 313 8.20 -12.84 -19.70
CA GLN A 313 7.19 -13.44 -20.59
C GLN A 313 7.67 -13.63 -22.04
N GLU A 314 8.97 -13.46 -22.30
CA GLU A 314 9.58 -13.59 -23.63
C GLU A 314 9.06 -12.55 -24.65
N ARG A 315 8.54 -11.41 -24.16
CA ARG A 315 7.97 -10.31 -24.96
C ARG A 315 9.01 -9.23 -25.25
N TYR A 316 10.11 -9.62 -25.89
CA TYR A 316 11.31 -8.78 -26.02
C TYR A 316 11.06 -7.49 -26.83
N ARG A 317 10.25 -7.56 -27.89
CA ARG A 317 9.90 -6.39 -28.69
C ARG A 317 9.22 -5.31 -27.83
N GLU A 318 8.23 -5.69 -27.06
CA GLU A 318 7.48 -4.78 -26.19
C GLU A 318 8.36 -4.23 -25.06
N ALA A 319 9.30 -5.05 -24.56
CA ALA A 319 10.31 -4.63 -23.59
C ALA A 319 11.22 -3.53 -24.18
N VAL A 320 11.70 -3.70 -25.42
CA VAL A 320 12.53 -2.71 -26.13
C VAL A 320 11.74 -1.44 -26.45
N ASP A 321 10.50 -1.57 -26.92
CA ASP A 321 9.62 -0.42 -27.18
C ASP A 321 9.39 0.40 -25.89
N LEU A 322 9.18 -0.28 -24.75
CA LEU A 322 9.04 0.37 -23.44
C LEU A 322 10.34 1.05 -22.97
N ILE A 323 11.51 0.42 -23.14
CA ILE A 323 12.80 1.05 -22.84
C ILE A 323 12.98 2.33 -23.67
N ARG A 324 12.63 2.26 -24.95
CA ARG A 324 12.79 3.34 -25.94
C ARG A 324 11.87 4.53 -25.76
N GLN A 325 10.87 4.44 -24.88
CA GLN A 325 10.15 5.64 -24.43
C GLN A 325 11.06 6.64 -23.71
N LYS A 326 12.15 6.17 -23.09
CA LYS A 326 13.10 7.01 -22.35
C LYS A 326 14.55 6.86 -22.76
N ILE A 327 14.94 5.75 -23.39
CA ILE A 327 16.34 5.48 -23.76
C ILE A 327 16.39 5.18 -25.26
N PRO A 328 16.90 6.10 -26.10
CA PRO A 328 16.94 5.88 -27.55
C PRO A 328 17.94 4.80 -27.97
N LEU A 329 18.90 4.48 -27.10
CA LEU A 329 20.00 3.53 -27.32
C LEU A 329 19.97 2.37 -26.30
N PRO A 330 18.91 1.52 -26.30
CA PRO A 330 18.74 0.45 -25.31
C PRO A 330 19.92 -0.53 -25.19
N GLY A 331 20.47 -0.99 -26.33
CA GLY A 331 21.60 -1.92 -26.43
C GLY A 331 22.92 -1.30 -26.00
N THR A 332 23.16 -0.03 -26.33
CA THR A 332 24.31 0.72 -25.80
C THR A 332 24.25 0.83 -24.27
N LEU A 333 23.10 1.25 -23.71
CA LEU A 333 22.94 1.38 -22.26
C LEU A 333 22.91 0.02 -21.54
N GLY A 334 22.58 -1.06 -22.23
CA GLY A 334 22.77 -2.42 -21.73
C GLY A 334 24.24 -2.79 -21.50
N ARG A 335 25.18 -2.10 -22.14
CA ARG A 335 26.63 -2.36 -22.05
C ARG A 335 27.36 -1.40 -21.13
N VAL A 336 27.09 -0.09 -21.26
CA VAL A 336 27.95 0.94 -20.66
C VAL A 336 27.35 1.62 -19.42
N CYS A 337 26.11 1.30 -19.06
CA CYS A 337 25.43 1.94 -17.93
C CYS A 337 26.05 1.55 -16.57
N PRO A 338 26.21 2.50 -15.62
CA PRO A 338 26.62 2.20 -14.23
C PRO A 338 25.54 1.50 -13.39
N ALA A 339 24.37 1.25 -13.96
CA ALA A 339 23.24 0.55 -13.34
C ALA A 339 22.85 1.08 -11.93
N PRO A 340 22.61 2.40 -11.75
CA PRO A 340 22.26 2.95 -10.43
C PRO A 340 20.95 2.36 -9.89
N CYS A 341 20.07 1.91 -10.79
CA CYS A 341 18.85 1.18 -10.47
C CYS A 341 19.07 -0.14 -9.70
N GLU A 342 20.21 -0.82 -9.90
CA GLU A 342 20.52 -2.06 -9.17
C GLU A 342 20.86 -1.78 -7.70
N LYS A 343 21.46 -0.63 -7.41
CA LYS A 343 21.81 -0.22 -6.03
C LYS A 343 20.59 0.03 -5.15
N ALA A 344 19.47 0.43 -5.75
CA ALA A 344 18.21 0.67 -5.06
C ALA A 344 17.21 -0.50 -5.19
N CYS A 345 17.60 -1.62 -5.82
CA CYS A 345 16.70 -2.73 -6.07
C CYS A 345 16.29 -3.42 -4.76
N ARG A 346 14.98 -3.44 -4.48
CA ARG A 346 14.42 -4.08 -3.27
C ARG A 346 14.64 -5.59 -3.18
N ARG A 347 14.99 -6.26 -4.28
CA ARG A 347 15.39 -7.69 -4.22
C ARG A 347 16.59 -7.93 -3.31
N ALA A 348 17.44 -6.91 -3.11
CA ALA A 348 18.54 -6.97 -2.14
C ALA A 348 18.09 -7.10 -0.68
N GLU A 349 16.82 -6.83 -0.35
CA GLU A 349 16.23 -7.10 0.98
C GLU A 349 16.05 -8.61 1.21
N VAL A 350 16.04 -9.42 0.15
CA VAL A 350 15.89 -10.89 0.19
C VAL A 350 17.23 -11.58 -0.05
N ASP A 351 17.91 -11.24 -1.14
CA ASP A 351 19.18 -11.84 -1.52
C ASP A 351 20.14 -10.83 -2.18
N ALA A 352 20.10 -10.69 -3.50
CA ALA A 352 20.97 -9.84 -4.30
C ALA A 352 20.15 -9.04 -5.31
N PRO A 353 20.56 -7.81 -5.67
CA PRO A 353 19.83 -7.03 -6.65
C PRO A 353 19.74 -7.73 -8.00
N LEU A 354 18.71 -7.37 -8.78
CA LEU A 354 18.57 -7.86 -10.15
C LEU A 354 19.72 -7.36 -11.04
N ALA A 355 20.14 -8.17 -12.01
CA ALA A 355 21.05 -7.79 -13.10
C ALA A 355 20.32 -6.98 -14.19
N ILE A 356 19.75 -5.85 -13.79
CA ILE A 356 18.94 -4.96 -14.61
C ILE A 356 19.69 -4.52 -15.87
N ARG A 357 20.98 -4.19 -15.78
CA ARG A 357 21.80 -3.83 -16.96
C ARG A 357 21.89 -4.97 -17.96
N ALA A 358 22.17 -6.18 -17.48
CA ALA A 358 22.29 -7.37 -18.31
C ALA A 358 20.94 -7.78 -18.95
N LEU A 359 19.83 -7.67 -18.20
CA LEU A 359 18.47 -7.89 -18.74
C LEU A 359 18.12 -6.89 -19.85
N LYS A 360 18.47 -5.61 -19.67
CA LYS A 360 18.29 -4.58 -20.71
C LYS A 360 19.10 -4.90 -21.96
N ARG A 361 20.36 -5.28 -21.80
CA ARG A 361 21.22 -5.72 -22.91
C ARG A 361 20.58 -6.90 -23.65
N PHE A 362 20.22 -7.94 -22.90
CA PHE A 362 19.59 -9.15 -23.45
C PHE A 362 18.37 -8.79 -24.31
N ALA A 363 17.43 -8.01 -23.77
CA ALA A 363 16.24 -7.60 -24.51
C ALA A 363 16.57 -6.85 -25.81
N ALA A 364 17.55 -5.94 -25.77
CA ALA A 364 18.00 -5.22 -26.95
C ALA A 364 18.64 -6.14 -28.00
N ASP A 365 19.47 -7.09 -27.57
CA ASP A 365 20.15 -8.04 -28.45
C ASP A 365 19.16 -9.03 -29.13
N GLN A 366 17.96 -9.24 -28.56
CA GLN A 366 16.91 -10.08 -29.18
C GLN A 366 16.11 -9.37 -30.28
N VAL A 367 16.24 -8.05 -30.44
CA VAL A 367 15.38 -7.26 -31.33
C VAL A 367 16.21 -6.56 -32.41
N ASP A 368 15.93 -6.92 -33.66
CA ASP A 368 16.48 -6.20 -34.82
C ASP A 368 15.71 -4.89 -35.06
N LEU A 369 16.27 -3.78 -34.57
CA LEU A 369 15.71 -2.44 -34.74
C LEU A 369 15.50 -2.08 -36.22
N GLY A 370 16.37 -2.58 -37.12
CA GLY A 370 16.30 -2.37 -38.57
C GLY A 370 14.97 -2.84 -39.19
N LYS A 371 14.30 -3.81 -38.56
CA LYS A 371 13.03 -4.38 -39.04
C LYS A 371 11.79 -3.84 -38.33
N LEU A 372 11.95 -3.01 -37.29
CA LEU A 372 10.81 -2.43 -36.60
C LEU A 372 10.06 -1.43 -37.51
N PRO A 373 8.72 -1.42 -37.45
CA PRO A 373 7.93 -0.40 -38.13
C PRO A 373 8.22 0.97 -37.50
N LEU A 374 8.16 2.00 -38.34
CA LEU A 374 8.27 3.38 -37.92
C LEU A 374 6.86 3.92 -37.60
N PRO A 375 6.71 4.75 -36.55
CA PRO A 375 5.45 5.44 -36.33
C PRO A 375 5.17 6.44 -37.46
N GLU A 376 3.90 6.71 -37.74
CA GLU A 376 3.53 7.85 -38.58
C GLU A 376 3.84 9.14 -37.82
N ILE A 377 4.57 10.06 -38.48
CA ILE A 377 4.98 11.34 -37.90
C ILE A 377 4.42 12.45 -38.79
N GLU A 378 3.56 13.29 -38.23
CA GLU A 378 3.08 14.49 -38.90
C GLU A 378 4.20 15.55 -38.93
N ASN A 379 4.53 16.05 -40.12
CA ASN A 379 5.61 17.02 -40.28
C ASN A 379 5.18 18.42 -39.85
N ARG A 380 5.96 18.99 -38.95
CA ARG A 380 5.86 20.38 -38.51
C ARG A 380 6.77 21.29 -39.35
N PRO A 381 6.39 22.55 -39.62
CA PRO A 381 7.22 23.49 -40.38
C PRO A 381 8.49 23.94 -39.64
N GLU A 382 8.51 23.87 -38.31
CA GLU A 382 9.62 24.33 -37.48
C GLU A 382 10.85 23.44 -37.64
N LYS A 383 12.01 24.09 -37.83
CA LYS A 383 13.32 23.45 -38.01
C LYS A 383 14.18 23.59 -36.76
N VAL A 384 14.85 22.50 -36.38
CA VAL A 384 15.74 22.43 -35.22
C VAL A 384 17.11 21.91 -35.62
N ALA A 385 18.17 22.64 -35.21
CA ALA A 385 19.55 22.20 -35.37
C ALA A 385 20.04 21.53 -34.08
N VAL A 386 20.62 20.34 -34.19
CA VAL A 386 21.22 19.60 -33.08
C VAL A 386 22.71 19.45 -33.37
N VAL A 387 23.55 20.13 -32.60
CA VAL A 387 25.00 20.12 -32.78
C VAL A 387 25.65 19.15 -31.82
N GLY A 388 26.29 18.11 -32.36
CA GLY A 388 26.91 17.00 -31.64
C GLY A 388 26.01 15.76 -31.60
N SER A 389 26.55 14.61 -32.03
CA SER A 389 25.83 13.33 -32.09
C SER A 389 26.11 12.40 -30.89
N GLY A 390 26.50 12.98 -29.75
CA GLY A 390 26.61 12.24 -28.48
C GLY A 390 25.24 11.79 -27.93
N PRO A 391 25.22 11.14 -26.75
CA PRO A 391 23.98 10.63 -26.15
C PRO A 391 22.88 11.69 -25.97
N ALA A 392 23.25 12.90 -25.54
CA ALA A 392 22.33 14.01 -25.37
C ALA A 392 21.77 14.49 -26.72
N GLY A 393 22.63 14.68 -27.72
CA GLY A 393 22.23 15.12 -29.06
C GLY A 393 21.35 14.11 -29.78
N LEU A 394 21.69 12.81 -29.74
CA LEU A 394 20.84 11.75 -30.31
C LEU A 394 19.48 11.67 -29.63
N THR A 395 19.43 11.89 -28.30
CA THR A 395 18.17 11.97 -27.55
C THR A 395 17.33 13.14 -28.05
N VAL A 396 17.89 14.35 -28.10
CA VAL A 396 17.18 15.55 -28.55
C VAL A 396 16.69 15.39 -29.99
N ALA A 397 17.56 14.92 -30.88
CA ALA A 397 17.22 14.71 -32.28
C ALA A 397 16.07 13.72 -32.45
N TYR A 398 16.12 12.59 -31.74
CA TYR A 398 15.10 11.56 -31.85
C TYR A 398 13.73 11.98 -31.29
N TYR A 399 13.68 12.49 -30.06
CA TYR A 399 12.39 12.79 -29.42
C TYR A 399 11.74 14.07 -29.95
N LEU A 400 12.49 15.06 -30.44
CA LEU A 400 11.90 16.17 -31.20
C LEU A 400 11.39 15.70 -32.56
N ARG A 401 12.09 14.77 -33.23
CA ARG A 401 11.59 14.20 -34.48
C ARG A 401 10.27 13.46 -34.29
N LEU A 402 10.13 12.69 -33.21
CA LEU A 402 8.85 12.04 -32.87
C LEU A 402 7.70 13.03 -32.60
N LYS A 403 8.01 14.27 -32.21
CA LYS A 403 7.03 15.36 -32.05
C LYS A 403 6.71 16.10 -33.37
N GLY A 404 7.29 15.67 -34.49
CA GLY A 404 7.01 16.21 -35.83
C GLY A 404 8.01 17.23 -36.34
N TYR A 405 8.95 17.72 -35.51
CA TYR A 405 9.92 18.73 -35.90
C TYR A 405 10.86 18.27 -37.01
N GLN A 406 11.29 19.18 -37.88
CA GLN A 406 12.34 18.92 -38.87
C GLN A 406 13.70 19.08 -38.20
N VAL A 407 14.44 17.98 -38.04
CA VAL A 407 15.67 17.94 -37.26
C VAL A 407 16.87 17.72 -38.17
N THR A 408 17.88 18.59 -38.05
CA THR A 408 19.20 18.41 -38.66
C THR A 408 20.24 18.19 -37.56
N LEU A 409 20.87 17.02 -37.56
CA LEU A 409 21.96 16.62 -36.69
C LEU A 409 23.31 16.95 -37.35
N ILE A 410 24.11 17.78 -36.70
CA ILE A 410 25.41 18.26 -37.19
C ILE A 410 26.52 17.67 -36.33
N GLU A 411 27.48 16.99 -36.95
CA GLU A 411 28.56 16.26 -36.29
C GLU A 411 29.93 16.68 -36.82
N MET A 412 30.90 16.83 -35.93
CA MET A 412 32.28 17.19 -36.25
C MET A 412 33.05 16.02 -36.87
N PHE A 413 32.79 14.79 -36.43
CA PHE A 413 33.42 13.58 -36.97
C PHE A 413 32.74 13.08 -38.25
N THR A 414 33.37 12.07 -38.89
CA THR A 414 32.83 11.37 -40.06
C THR A 414 31.75 10.36 -39.71
N GLN A 415 31.68 9.94 -38.44
CA GLN A 415 30.75 8.96 -37.91
C GLN A 415 30.01 9.56 -36.71
N LEU A 416 28.77 9.11 -36.50
CA LEU A 416 27.93 9.56 -35.39
C LEU A 416 28.22 8.79 -34.10
N GLY A 417 27.75 9.31 -32.97
CA GLY A 417 27.82 8.69 -31.64
C GLY A 417 28.66 9.49 -30.63
N GLY A 418 29.37 10.53 -31.07
CA GLY A 418 30.21 11.37 -30.21
C GLY A 418 31.14 10.54 -29.32
N MET A 419 31.16 10.82 -28.03
CA MET A 419 31.99 10.08 -27.06
C MET A 419 31.64 8.59 -26.90
N LEU A 420 30.44 8.14 -27.30
CA LEU A 420 30.15 6.69 -27.36
C LEU A 420 30.99 6.00 -28.43
N ARG A 421 31.15 6.65 -29.58
CA ARG A 421 31.90 6.15 -30.75
C ARG A 421 33.40 6.26 -30.54
N VAL A 422 33.86 7.40 -30.03
CA VAL A 422 35.31 7.68 -29.96
C VAL A 422 35.93 7.41 -28.59
N GLY A 423 35.15 7.39 -27.52
CA GLY A 423 35.66 7.30 -26.15
C GLY A 423 35.52 5.92 -25.49
N ILE A 424 34.62 5.06 -25.99
CA ILE A 424 34.39 3.72 -25.43
C ILE A 424 34.97 2.68 -26.39
N PRO A 425 35.87 1.79 -25.95
CA PRO A 425 36.44 0.76 -26.81
C PRO A 425 35.42 -0.29 -27.30
N ASP A 426 35.67 -0.85 -28.48
CA ASP A 426 34.83 -1.88 -29.12
C ASP A 426 34.58 -3.11 -28.24
N TYR A 427 35.54 -3.51 -27.39
CA TYR A 427 35.39 -4.66 -26.49
C TYR A 427 34.32 -4.44 -25.39
N ARG A 428 33.88 -3.18 -25.18
CA ARG A 428 32.77 -2.82 -24.28
C ARG A 428 31.53 -2.39 -25.05
N LEU A 429 31.71 -1.62 -26.12
CA LEU A 429 30.63 -1.14 -26.96
C LEU A 429 30.95 -1.40 -28.43
N PRO A 430 30.54 -2.56 -28.99
CA PRO A 430 30.84 -2.89 -30.38
C PRO A 430 30.26 -1.87 -31.35
N ALA A 431 31.05 -1.41 -32.32
CA ALA A 431 30.62 -0.35 -33.24
C ALA A 431 29.30 -0.64 -33.96
N LYS A 432 29.10 -1.90 -34.38
CA LYS A 432 27.88 -2.38 -35.07
C LYS A 432 26.60 -2.22 -34.24
N VAL A 433 26.69 -2.36 -32.92
CA VAL A 433 25.53 -2.17 -32.03
C VAL A 433 25.13 -0.71 -32.04
N LEU A 434 26.10 0.19 -31.85
CA LEU A 434 25.86 1.63 -31.88
C LEU A 434 25.35 2.10 -33.24
N ASP A 435 25.91 1.60 -34.35
CA ASP A 435 25.46 1.93 -35.71
C ASP A 435 24.02 1.50 -35.93
N SER A 436 23.66 0.26 -35.54
CA SER A 436 22.29 -0.24 -35.69
C SER A 436 21.26 0.63 -34.95
N GLU A 437 21.60 1.09 -33.75
CA GLU A 437 20.72 1.98 -32.97
C GLU A 437 20.63 3.38 -33.60
N ILE A 438 21.75 3.96 -34.01
CA ILE A 438 21.78 5.28 -34.67
C ILE A 438 21.01 5.24 -35.99
N ASP A 439 21.25 4.24 -36.84
CA ASP A 439 20.56 4.06 -38.12
C ASP A 439 19.05 3.98 -37.93
N TYR A 440 18.61 3.31 -36.86
CA TYR A 440 17.21 3.28 -36.50
C TYR A 440 16.65 4.68 -36.18
N LEU A 441 17.38 5.52 -35.45
CA LEU A 441 16.95 6.91 -35.19
C LEU A 441 16.88 7.71 -36.50
N LEU A 442 17.89 7.60 -37.36
CA LEU A 442 17.97 8.32 -38.64
C LEU A 442 16.82 7.97 -39.59
N ARG A 443 16.36 6.70 -39.58
CA ARG A 443 15.19 6.25 -40.35
C ARG A 443 13.91 7.04 -40.07
N HIS A 444 13.83 7.81 -38.97
CA HIS A 444 12.68 8.67 -38.67
C HIS A 444 12.70 10.00 -39.47
N GLY A 445 13.68 10.21 -40.35
CA GLY A 445 13.82 11.42 -41.17
C GLY A 445 14.65 12.51 -40.50
N ILE A 446 15.68 12.13 -39.75
CA ILE A 446 16.66 13.07 -39.20
C ILE A 446 17.73 13.33 -40.28
N GLU A 447 17.90 14.58 -40.68
CA GLU A 447 18.96 14.97 -41.61
C GLU A 447 20.31 15.00 -40.90
N VAL A 448 21.39 14.61 -41.58
CA VAL A 448 22.73 14.53 -40.97
C VAL A 448 23.75 15.32 -41.78
N ARG A 449 24.57 16.12 -41.10
CA ARG A 449 25.73 16.82 -41.66
C ARG A 449 26.97 16.50 -40.84
N THR A 450 27.88 15.69 -41.40
CA THR A 450 29.15 15.31 -40.76
C THR A 450 30.30 16.23 -41.18
N ARG A 451 31.43 16.18 -40.48
CA ARG A 451 32.65 16.98 -40.74
C ARG A 451 32.43 18.49 -40.61
N MET A 452 31.57 18.89 -39.68
CA MET A 452 31.23 20.29 -39.44
C MET A 452 31.50 20.64 -37.98
N CYS A 453 32.45 21.51 -37.72
CA CYS A 453 32.83 21.96 -36.38
C CYS A 453 32.21 23.32 -36.05
N PHE A 454 31.46 23.38 -34.95
CA PHE A 454 30.86 24.61 -34.45
C PHE A 454 31.93 25.67 -34.13
N GLY A 455 31.69 26.92 -34.54
CA GLY A 455 32.60 28.05 -34.38
C GLY A 455 33.82 28.05 -35.30
N LYS A 456 33.98 27.04 -36.15
CA LYS A 456 35.01 26.98 -37.19
C LYS A 456 34.40 26.95 -38.59
N ASP A 457 33.47 26.02 -38.82
CA ASP A 457 32.86 25.78 -40.13
C ASP A 457 31.48 26.44 -40.25
N PHE A 458 30.81 26.71 -39.13
CA PHE A 458 29.52 27.42 -39.05
C PHE A 458 29.33 28.08 -37.69
N SER A 459 28.47 29.10 -37.66
CA SER A 459 28.09 29.92 -36.50
C SER A 459 26.60 29.76 -36.13
N LEU A 460 26.17 30.30 -34.99
CA LEU A 460 24.74 30.41 -34.65
C LEU A 460 23.98 31.26 -35.68
N THR A 461 24.63 32.28 -36.23
CA THR A 461 24.03 33.18 -37.23
C THR A 461 23.77 32.45 -38.55
N ASP A 462 24.67 31.57 -38.96
CA ASP A 462 24.48 30.74 -40.17
C ASP A 462 23.25 29.84 -40.01
N LEU A 463 23.12 29.17 -38.86
CA LEU A 463 21.96 28.32 -38.57
C LEU A 463 20.64 29.10 -38.59
N ARG A 464 20.60 30.30 -38.01
CA ARG A 464 19.39 31.16 -38.08
C ARG A 464 19.07 31.56 -39.52
N THR A 465 20.09 31.86 -40.32
CA THR A 465 19.93 32.22 -41.74
C THR A 465 19.37 31.05 -42.56
N GLU A 466 19.73 29.81 -42.21
CA GLU A 466 19.15 28.59 -42.79
C GLU A 466 17.70 28.30 -42.32
N GLY A 467 17.17 29.09 -41.39
CA GLY A 467 15.79 29.02 -40.90
C GLY A 467 15.58 28.09 -39.70
N PHE A 468 16.65 27.72 -38.99
CA PHE A 468 16.52 27.01 -37.70
C PHE A 468 15.95 27.94 -36.63
N GLN A 469 14.88 27.49 -35.96
CA GLN A 469 14.15 28.28 -34.96
C GLN A 469 14.60 27.97 -33.52
N ALA A 470 15.20 26.80 -33.31
CA ALA A 470 15.85 26.42 -32.06
C ALA A 470 17.12 25.62 -32.34
N ILE A 471 18.12 25.79 -31.49
CA ILE A 471 19.46 25.19 -31.63
C ILE A 471 19.80 24.47 -30.33
N PHE A 472 20.26 23.22 -30.43
CA PHE A 472 20.77 22.44 -29.32
C PHE A 472 22.29 22.23 -29.45
N LEU A 473 23.04 22.53 -28.38
CA LEU A 473 24.48 22.35 -28.30
C LEU A 473 24.84 21.19 -27.36
N GLY A 474 25.18 20.05 -27.95
CA GLY A 474 25.61 18.81 -27.28
C GLY A 474 27.03 18.40 -27.68
N ILE A 475 27.95 19.36 -27.73
CA ILE A 475 29.30 19.18 -28.31
C ILE A 475 30.25 18.30 -27.49
N GLY A 476 29.89 17.90 -26.27
CA GLY A 476 30.67 16.98 -25.42
C GLY A 476 32.00 17.55 -24.89
N ALA A 477 32.73 16.73 -24.12
CA ALA A 477 34.04 17.04 -23.56
C ALA A 477 35.14 16.23 -24.26
N HIS A 478 35.54 16.67 -25.45
CA HIS A 478 36.46 15.96 -26.34
C HIS A 478 37.95 16.28 -26.12
N GLU A 479 38.30 17.19 -25.20
CA GLU A 479 39.70 17.55 -24.89
C GLU A 479 40.16 16.88 -23.60
N SER A 480 41.47 16.63 -23.47
CA SER A 480 42.08 16.08 -22.25
C SER A 480 42.67 17.17 -21.36
N ILE A 481 42.61 16.97 -20.04
CA ILE A 481 43.34 17.81 -19.09
C ILE A 481 44.82 17.39 -19.08
N VAL A 482 45.72 18.36 -19.23
CA VAL A 482 47.19 18.18 -19.14
C VAL A 482 47.68 18.16 -17.70
N MET A 483 48.74 17.38 -17.40
CA MET A 483 49.26 17.21 -16.03
C MET A 483 50.05 18.41 -15.53
N ARG A 484 50.67 19.16 -16.44
CA ARG A 484 51.58 20.29 -16.20
C ARG A 484 52.81 19.92 -15.38
N ILE A 485 53.42 18.79 -15.71
CA ILE A 485 54.65 18.32 -15.06
C ILE A 485 55.88 18.51 -15.96
N PRO A 486 57.09 18.68 -15.39
CA PRO A 486 58.31 18.76 -16.18
C PRO A 486 58.48 17.55 -17.11
N GLY A 487 58.81 17.81 -18.37
CA GLY A 487 59.03 16.78 -19.40
C GLY A 487 57.80 16.36 -20.20
N GLU A 488 56.58 16.81 -19.84
CA GLU A 488 55.34 16.46 -20.55
C GLU A 488 55.29 16.96 -22.00
N GLU A 489 55.57 18.24 -22.25
CA GLU A 489 55.55 18.82 -23.60
C GLU A 489 56.81 18.51 -24.42
N ALA A 490 57.93 18.24 -23.75
CA ALA A 490 59.24 18.05 -24.38
C ALA A 490 59.49 16.62 -24.88
N SER A 491 58.61 15.67 -24.53
CA SER A 491 58.79 14.23 -24.79
C SER A 491 57.81 13.72 -25.85
N LYS A 492 58.33 13.02 -26.86
CA LYS A 492 57.55 12.21 -27.80
C LYS A 492 57.04 10.96 -27.08
N ASN A 493 55.86 10.47 -27.46
CA ASN A 493 55.12 9.35 -26.85
C ASN A 493 54.49 9.66 -25.48
N VAL A 494 54.16 10.93 -25.23
CA VAL A 494 53.14 11.29 -24.24
C VAL A 494 51.84 11.52 -25.03
N VAL A 495 50.86 10.63 -24.87
CA VAL A 495 49.62 10.64 -25.66
C VAL A 495 48.44 10.70 -24.71
N ASP A 496 47.61 11.73 -24.80
CA ASP A 496 46.44 11.82 -23.93
C ASP A 496 45.43 10.70 -24.21
N ALA A 497 44.76 10.22 -23.15
CA ALA A 497 43.90 9.04 -23.25
C ALA A 497 42.72 9.23 -24.23
N ILE A 498 42.21 10.45 -24.38
CA ILE A 498 41.05 10.73 -25.23
C ILE A 498 41.43 10.67 -26.70
N SER A 499 42.54 11.28 -27.09
CA SER A 499 43.07 11.19 -28.45
C SER A 499 43.49 9.75 -28.78
N PHE A 500 44.15 9.07 -27.83
CA PHE A 500 44.55 7.67 -28.00
C PHE A 500 43.36 6.75 -28.27
N LEU A 501 42.33 6.78 -27.42
CA LEU A 501 41.13 5.95 -27.60
C LEU A 501 40.37 6.32 -28.87
N ARG A 502 40.28 7.62 -29.19
CA ARG A 502 39.65 8.12 -30.42
C ARG A 502 40.33 7.56 -31.66
N ASP A 503 41.65 7.66 -31.74
CA ASP A 503 42.40 7.19 -32.90
C ASP A 503 42.24 5.68 -33.10
N VAL A 504 42.31 4.91 -32.01
CA VAL A 504 42.10 3.46 -32.06
C VAL A 504 40.68 3.13 -32.56
N ASN A 505 39.65 3.78 -32.00
CA ASN A 505 38.26 3.53 -32.39
C ASN A 505 37.92 4.00 -33.81
N LEU A 506 38.66 4.98 -34.35
CA LEU A 506 38.53 5.43 -35.74
C LEU A 506 39.35 4.56 -36.72
N GLY A 507 40.06 3.54 -36.22
CA GLY A 507 40.84 2.61 -37.04
C GLY A 507 42.20 3.17 -37.47
N HIS A 508 42.74 4.17 -36.76
CA HIS A 508 44.09 4.66 -36.98
C HIS A 508 45.10 3.76 -36.26
N ASP A 509 46.17 3.35 -36.96
CA ASP A 509 47.25 2.54 -36.38
C ASP A 509 48.01 3.37 -35.33
N GLN A 510 47.78 3.05 -34.05
CA GLN A 510 48.48 3.61 -32.91
C GLN A 510 49.26 2.48 -32.22
N SER A 511 50.59 2.58 -32.16
CA SER A 511 51.39 1.70 -31.32
C SER A 511 51.66 2.39 -29.99
N PRO A 512 51.09 1.92 -28.86
CA PRO A 512 51.23 2.58 -27.57
C PRO A 512 52.62 2.39 -26.95
N GLY A 513 53.62 1.84 -27.64
CA GLY A 513 54.91 1.45 -27.06
C GLY A 513 54.88 0.06 -26.41
N ARG A 514 56.01 -0.38 -25.85
CA ARG A 514 56.13 -1.72 -25.22
C ARG A 514 55.88 -1.66 -23.71
N ARG A 515 56.20 -0.54 -23.06
CA ARG A 515 56.08 -0.33 -21.61
C ARG A 515 55.30 0.95 -21.35
N VAL A 516 54.04 0.80 -20.99
CA VAL A 516 53.06 1.89 -20.96
C VAL A 516 52.68 2.22 -19.52
N VAL A 517 52.75 3.51 -19.17
CA VAL A 517 52.20 4.02 -17.91
C VAL A 517 50.93 4.81 -18.17
N VAL A 518 49.82 4.39 -17.57
CA VAL A 518 48.53 5.09 -17.67
C VAL A 518 48.22 5.79 -16.35
N ILE A 519 47.86 7.06 -16.39
CA ILE A 519 47.73 7.88 -15.18
C ILE A 519 46.26 8.23 -14.96
N GLY A 520 45.69 7.72 -13.88
CA GLY A 520 44.28 7.94 -13.55
C GLY A 520 43.64 6.73 -12.89
N GLY A 521 42.41 6.89 -12.40
CA GLY A 521 41.66 5.80 -11.77
C GLY A 521 40.21 5.70 -12.24
N GLY A 522 39.81 6.49 -13.24
CA GLY A 522 38.46 6.44 -13.84
C GLY A 522 38.37 5.45 -14.99
N ASN A 523 37.16 5.24 -15.52
CA ASN A 523 36.91 4.29 -16.61
C ASN A 523 37.81 4.54 -17.83
N VAL A 524 38.03 5.80 -18.23
CA VAL A 524 38.93 6.16 -19.34
C VAL A 524 40.36 5.65 -19.12
N ALA A 525 40.86 5.68 -17.87
CA ALA A 525 42.20 5.19 -17.55
C ALA A 525 42.28 3.67 -17.69
N ILE A 526 41.23 2.96 -17.23
CA ILE A 526 41.15 1.50 -17.36
C ILE A 526 40.99 1.09 -18.82
N ASP A 527 40.13 1.77 -19.57
CA ASP A 527 39.93 1.55 -21.00
C ASP A 527 41.24 1.77 -21.77
N ALA A 528 41.96 2.87 -21.51
CA ALA A 528 43.24 3.13 -22.16
C ALA A 528 44.30 2.06 -21.83
N ALA A 529 44.35 1.58 -20.58
CA ALA A 529 45.28 0.52 -20.19
C ALA A 529 44.96 -0.82 -20.87
N ARG A 530 43.68 -1.19 -20.90
CA ARG A 530 43.17 -2.41 -21.53
C ARG A 530 43.30 -2.40 -23.05
N VAL A 531 43.12 -1.23 -23.69
CA VAL A 531 43.39 -1.03 -25.12
C VAL A 531 44.88 -1.10 -25.40
N ALA A 532 45.73 -0.47 -24.58
CA ALA A 532 47.18 -0.52 -24.77
C ALA A 532 47.71 -1.96 -24.72
N LYS A 533 47.18 -2.77 -23.79
CA LYS A 533 47.48 -4.21 -23.70
C LYS A 533 47.11 -4.96 -24.98
N ARG A 534 45.90 -4.74 -25.51
CA ARG A 534 45.40 -5.35 -26.76
C ARG A 534 46.19 -4.96 -28.01
N LEU A 535 46.77 -3.76 -28.02
CA LEU A 535 47.65 -3.29 -29.10
C LEU A 535 49.09 -3.80 -28.98
N GLY A 536 49.36 -4.72 -28.04
CA GLY A 536 50.65 -5.42 -27.93
C GLY A 536 51.64 -4.84 -26.93
N ALA A 537 51.20 -3.96 -26.01
CA ALA A 537 52.04 -3.54 -24.90
C ALA A 537 52.37 -4.75 -23.98
N ILE A 538 53.63 -4.88 -23.62
CA ILE A 538 54.11 -6.00 -22.79
C ILE A 538 53.80 -5.70 -21.33
N ASP A 539 54.25 -4.54 -20.86
CA ASP A 539 54.05 -4.07 -19.51
C ASP A 539 53.14 -2.84 -19.54
N VAL A 540 52.01 -2.92 -18.82
CA VAL A 540 51.08 -1.79 -18.65
C VAL A 540 50.89 -1.57 -17.16
N THR A 541 51.15 -0.35 -16.70
CA THR A 541 50.99 0.03 -15.29
C THR A 541 50.04 1.21 -15.14
N VAL A 542 48.96 1.03 -14.38
CA VAL A 542 48.04 2.11 -13.98
C VAL A 542 48.57 2.78 -12.71
N VAL A 543 48.87 4.07 -12.79
CA VAL A 543 49.32 4.89 -11.66
C VAL A 543 48.13 5.68 -11.12
N TYR A 544 47.80 5.45 -9.86
CA TYR A 544 46.70 6.16 -9.19
C TYR A 544 47.12 6.72 -7.83
N ARG A 545 46.86 8.01 -7.64
CA ARG A 545 47.25 8.78 -6.44
C ARG A 545 46.50 8.42 -5.16
N ARG A 546 45.53 7.50 -5.19
CA ARG A 546 44.77 7.03 -4.00
C ARG A 546 44.77 5.50 -3.95
N SER A 547 44.03 4.93 -3.01
CA SER A 547 43.84 3.48 -2.96
C SER A 547 42.77 3.03 -3.97
N GLU A 548 42.69 1.73 -4.24
CA GLU A 548 41.68 1.11 -5.10
C GLU A 548 40.25 1.49 -4.69
N ARG A 549 39.96 1.57 -3.38
CA ARG A 549 38.64 1.92 -2.85
C ARG A 549 38.15 3.30 -3.31
N GLU A 550 39.06 4.22 -3.61
CA GLU A 550 38.73 5.56 -4.11
C GLU A 550 38.77 5.67 -5.64
N MET A 551 39.01 4.59 -6.38
CA MET A 551 38.96 4.61 -7.84
C MET A 551 37.53 4.85 -8.34
N PRO A 552 37.31 5.82 -9.25
CA PRO A 552 36.00 6.02 -9.87
C PRO A 552 35.60 4.96 -10.89
N ALA A 553 36.54 4.16 -11.40
CA ALA A 553 36.26 3.11 -12.38
C ALA A 553 35.34 2.03 -11.82
N TYR A 554 34.61 1.35 -12.69
CA TYR A 554 33.73 0.26 -12.27
C TYR A 554 34.53 -0.93 -11.74
N PRO A 555 34.12 -1.56 -10.62
CA PRO A 555 34.85 -2.68 -10.03
C PRO A 555 35.11 -3.82 -11.01
N GLU A 556 34.14 -4.15 -11.87
CA GLU A 556 34.29 -5.20 -12.88
C GLU A 556 35.38 -4.87 -13.93
N GLU A 557 35.58 -3.58 -14.25
CA GLU A 557 36.61 -3.14 -15.20
C GLU A 557 38.00 -3.16 -14.57
N ILE A 558 38.10 -2.82 -13.27
CA ILE A 558 39.35 -2.90 -12.51
C ILE A 558 39.80 -4.36 -12.38
N GLU A 559 38.87 -5.27 -12.07
CA GLU A 559 39.17 -6.71 -12.00
C GLU A 559 39.56 -7.24 -13.38
N GLY A 560 38.80 -6.91 -14.43
CA GLY A 560 39.12 -7.32 -15.80
C GLY A 560 40.49 -6.86 -16.26
N ALA A 561 40.92 -5.64 -15.89
CA ALA A 561 42.27 -5.17 -16.16
C ALA A 561 43.34 -5.99 -15.43
N ARG A 562 43.10 -6.38 -14.17
CA ARG A 562 44.01 -7.20 -13.37
C ARG A 562 44.14 -8.61 -13.94
N GLU A 563 43.03 -9.22 -14.35
CA GLU A 563 42.99 -10.53 -15.00
C GLU A 563 43.74 -10.54 -16.35
N GLU A 564 43.78 -9.41 -17.06
CA GLU A 564 44.56 -9.19 -18.29
C GLU A 564 46.05 -8.89 -18.02
N GLY A 565 46.49 -8.94 -16.76
CA GLY A 565 47.89 -8.76 -16.37
C GLY A 565 48.35 -7.29 -16.30
N ILE A 566 47.43 -6.33 -16.17
CA ILE A 566 47.76 -4.91 -15.99
C ILE A 566 48.13 -4.66 -14.53
N ALA A 567 49.30 -4.04 -14.30
CA ALA A 567 49.79 -3.72 -12.98
C ALA A 567 49.15 -2.43 -12.44
N PHE A 568 48.97 -2.33 -11.12
CA PHE A 568 48.47 -1.12 -10.45
C PHE A 568 49.49 -0.59 -9.44
N SER A 569 49.84 0.69 -9.57
CA SER A 569 50.62 1.45 -8.61
C SER A 569 49.71 2.44 -7.88
N TYR A 570 49.07 1.94 -6.81
CA TYR A 570 48.24 2.75 -5.92
C TYR A 570 49.10 3.66 -5.04
N LEU A 571 48.46 4.70 -4.49
CA LEU A 571 49.11 5.66 -3.60
C LEU A 571 50.37 6.27 -4.24
N THR A 572 50.27 6.58 -5.53
CA THR A 572 51.40 7.04 -6.34
C THR A 572 50.96 8.26 -7.16
N ALA A 573 51.67 9.38 -7.02
CA ALA A 573 51.42 10.62 -7.75
C ALA A 573 52.55 10.94 -8.73
N PRO A 574 52.25 11.55 -9.88
CA PRO A 574 53.25 11.89 -10.89
C PRO A 574 54.10 13.10 -10.48
N VAL A 575 55.40 13.08 -10.82
CA VAL A 575 56.37 14.16 -10.51
C VAL A 575 56.98 14.74 -11.79
N SER A 576 57.58 13.91 -12.64
CA SER A 576 58.22 14.34 -13.89
C SER A 576 58.30 13.21 -14.93
N ILE A 577 58.54 13.56 -16.19
CA ILE A 577 58.79 12.60 -17.28
C ILE A 577 60.27 12.65 -17.64
N GLN A 578 60.96 11.51 -17.53
CA GLN A 578 62.35 11.38 -17.94
C GLN A 578 62.43 11.03 -19.43
N SER A 579 63.15 11.85 -20.19
CA SER A 579 63.35 11.63 -21.62
C SER A 579 64.81 11.67 -22.05
N ARG A 580 65.12 10.89 -23.09
CA ARG A 580 66.42 10.87 -23.78
C ARG A 580 66.18 11.02 -25.27
N ASP A 581 66.87 11.97 -25.91
CA ASP A 581 66.67 12.34 -27.33
C ASP A 581 65.20 12.63 -27.68
N GLY A 582 64.48 13.21 -26.72
CA GLY A 582 63.06 13.55 -26.84
C GLY A 582 62.12 12.34 -26.84
N ARG A 583 62.54 11.14 -26.41
CA ARG A 583 61.65 9.98 -26.19
C ARG A 583 61.55 9.67 -24.70
N VAL A 584 60.37 9.25 -24.25
CA VAL A 584 60.15 8.78 -22.87
C VAL A 584 61.04 7.57 -22.57
N THR A 585 61.70 7.61 -21.42
CA THR A 585 62.53 6.50 -20.90
C THR A 585 62.14 6.07 -19.50
N GLY A 586 61.41 6.92 -18.77
CA GLY A 586 60.93 6.62 -17.42
C GLY A 586 59.93 7.67 -16.93
N PHE A 587 59.11 7.27 -15.97
CA PHE A 587 58.08 8.09 -15.35
C PHE A 587 58.36 8.24 -13.85
N GLU A 588 58.76 9.44 -13.43
CA GLU A 588 59.09 9.72 -12.04
C GLU A 588 57.81 9.99 -11.25
N CYS A 589 57.66 9.26 -10.16
CA CYS A 589 56.53 9.30 -9.26
C CYS A 589 57.00 9.51 -7.83
N GLN A 590 56.07 9.92 -6.96
CA GLN A 590 56.25 9.94 -5.50
C GLN A 590 55.12 9.16 -4.83
N ARG A 591 55.38 8.61 -3.64
CA ARG A 591 54.32 7.98 -2.84
C ARG A 591 53.40 9.03 -2.23
N THR A 592 52.17 8.63 -1.99
CA THR A 592 51.16 9.44 -1.31
C THR A 592 50.53 8.67 -0.16
N GLU A 593 50.02 9.37 0.85
CA GLU A 593 49.15 8.82 1.88
C GLU A 593 47.73 9.42 1.79
N LEU A 594 46.76 8.75 2.42
CA LEU A 594 45.38 9.21 2.40
C LEU A 594 45.13 10.25 3.52
N GLY A 595 44.95 11.50 3.13
CA GLY A 595 44.49 12.59 3.99
C GLY A 595 42.98 12.57 4.25
N PRO A 596 42.42 13.68 4.77
CA PRO A 596 40.98 13.82 5.00
C PRO A 596 40.18 13.81 3.68
N PRO A 597 38.88 13.43 3.71
CA PRO A 597 37.98 13.51 2.55
C PRO A 597 37.93 14.90 1.89
N ASP A 598 37.84 14.94 0.56
CA ASP A 598 37.50 16.12 -0.22
C ASP A 598 35.96 16.30 -0.33
N ALA A 599 35.52 17.34 -1.04
CA ALA A 599 34.10 17.65 -1.22
C ALA A 599 33.30 16.53 -1.93
N SER A 600 33.97 15.59 -2.60
CA SER A 600 33.34 14.40 -3.18
C SER A 600 33.30 13.19 -2.23
N GLY A 601 33.73 13.37 -0.97
CA GLY A 601 33.82 12.31 0.03
C GLY A 601 35.04 11.39 -0.12
N ARG A 602 35.85 11.56 -1.17
CA ARG A 602 37.07 10.76 -1.42
C ARG A 602 38.24 11.33 -0.64
N ARG A 603 39.06 10.49 -0.02
CA ARG A 603 40.24 10.93 0.74
C ARG A 603 41.25 11.66 -0.14
N ARG A 604 41.76 12.80 0.32
CA ARG A 604 42.76 13.58 -0.43
C ARG A 604 44.10 12.84 -0.47
N PRO A 605 44.80 12.81 -1.62
CA PRO A 605 46.14 12.27 -1.69
C PRO A 605 47.14 13.29 -1.14
N VAL A 606 47.96 12.91 -0.17
CA VAL A 606 49.00 13.76 0.42
C VAL A 606 50.37 13.20 0.02
N PRO A 607 51.22 13.95 -0.71
CA PRO A 607 52.58 13.53 -1.02
C PRO A 607 53.41 13.15 0.20
N VAL A 608 54.18 12.07 0.11
CA VAL A 608 55.18 11.69 1.12
C VAL A 608 56.54 12.22 0.65
N PRO A 609 57.12 13.25 1.30
CA PRO A 609 58.41 13.82 0.85
C PRO A 609 59.55 12.80 0.89
N GLY A 610 60.43 12.79 -0.11
CA GLY A 610 61.60 11.90 -0.16
C GLY A 610 61.28 10.47 -0.59
N SER A 611 60.09 10.24 -1.17
CA SER A 611 59.61 8.92 -1.61
C SER A 611 59.59 8.76 -3.14
N GLU A 612 60.40 9.55 -3.83
CA GLU A 612 60.47 9.58 -5.28
C GLU A 612 61.09 8.29 -5.85
N PHE A 613 60.50 7.77 -6.93
CA PHE A 613 60.98 6.59 -7.65
C PHE A 613 60.58 6.65 -9.12
N VAL A 614 61.26 5.89 -9.96
CA VAL A 614 61.04 5.88 -11.42
C VAL A 614 60.40 4.56 -11.84
N ILE A 615 59.37 4.64 -12.67
CA ILE A 615 58.79 3.50 -13.39
C ILE A 615 59.35 3.52 -14.81
N ASP A 616 60.09 2.49 -15.21
CA ASP A 616 60.64 2.39 -16.57
C ASP A 616 59.51 2.24 -17.60
N CYS A 617 59.42 3.18 -18.54
CA CYS A 617 58.39 3.19 -19.58
C CYS A 617 58.88 3.86 -20.87
N ASP A 618 58.24 3.55 -21.99
CA ASP A 618 58.48 4.20 -23.29
C ASP A 618 57.29 5.02 -23.80
N THR A 619 56.16 4.95 -23.11
CA THR A 619 54.95 5.74 -23.37
C THR A 619 54.22 6.10 -22.07
N VAL A 620 53.68 7.31 -22.01
CA VAL A 620 52.84 7.79 -20.90
C VAL A 620 51.48 8.23 -21.44
N ILE A 621 50.40 7.74 -20.83
CA ILE A 621 49.01 8.06 -21.20
C ILE A 621 48.30 8.74 -20.02
N PRO A 622 48.21 10.08 -19.99
CA PRO A 622 47.42 10.79 -18.99
C PRO A 622 45.91 10.63 -19.24
N ALA A 623 45.19 10.16 -18.21
CA ALA A 623 43.73 9.99 -18.16
C ALA A 623 43.15 10.70 -16.91
N ILE A 624 43.50 11.97 -16.74
CA ILE A 624 43.24 12.74 -15.50
C ILE A 624 42.01 13.65 -15.55
N GLY A 625 41.25 13.60 -16.64
CA GLY A 625 39.98 14.31 -16.82
C GLY A 625 39.80 14.82 -18.24
N GLN A 626 38.59 15.27 -18.55
CA GLN A 626 38.23 15.83 -19.85
C GLN A 626 37.79 17.29 -19.70
N SER A 627 37.93 18.06 -20.76
CA SER A 627 37.44 19.43 -20.90
C SER A 627 36.73 19.63 -22.23
N ILE A 628 35.96 20.71 -22.31
CA ILE A 628 35.27 21.11 -23.54
C ILE A 628 36.22 21.94 -24.38
N ASN A 629 36.14 21.77 -25.70
CA ASN A 629 36.82 22.66 -26.62
C ASN A 629 36.06 24.00 -26.65
N ILE A 630 36.69 25.06 -26.14
CA ILE A 630 36.13 26.42 -26.07
C ILE A 630 36.73 27.36 -27.11
N ALA A 631 37.45 26.86 -28.13
CA ALA A 631 38.08 27.72 -29.14
C ALA A 631 37.09 28.59 -29.92
N TRP A 632 35.81 28.20 -29.96
CA TRP A 632 34.71 28.94 -30.57
C TRP A 632 34.25 30.15 -29.74
N SER A 633 34.62 30.26 -28.45
CA SER A 633 34.04 31.27 -27.54
C SER A 633 34.34 32.71 -27.95
N SER A 634 35.43 32.95 -28.67
CA SER A 634 35.75 34.28 -29.23
C SER A 634 34.87 34.65 -30.42
N ALA A 635 34.33 33.66 -31.14
CA ALA A 635 33.44 33.86 -32.29
C ALA A 635 31.97 34.02 -31.88
N GLU A 636 31.58 33.48 -30.72
CA GLU A 636 30.21 33.52 -30.19
C GLU A 636 30.19 34.07 -28.75
N PRO A 637 30.47 35.37 -28.54
CA PRO A 637 30.63 35.95 -27.20
C PRO A 637 29.34 35.99 -26.38
N ASP A 638 28.18 35.88 -27.03
CA ASP A 638 26.86 35.91 -26.38
C ASP A 638 26.54 34.61 -25.64
N LEU A 639 27.27 33.51 -25.90
CA LEU A 639 27.15 32.25 -25.18
C LEU A 639 28.02 32.29 -23.91
N GLU A 640 27.38 32.49 -22.76
CA GLU A 640 28.08 32.56 -21.48
C GLU A 640 28.66 31.20 -21.06
N LEU A 641 29.89 31.22 -20.55
CA LEU A 641 30.59 30.06 -20.01
C LEU A 641 30.75 30.19 -18.50
N THR A 642 30.65 29.05 -17.80
CA THR A 642 30.99 28.95 -16.39
C THR A 642 32.50 29.12 -16.18
N THR A 643 32.91 29.31 -14.92
CA THR A 643 34.34 29.33 -14.53
C THR A 643 35.09 28.04 -14.83
N ARG A 644 34.38 26.93 -15.14
CA ARG A 644 34.95 25.64 -15.53
C ARG A 644 35.08 25.47 -17.05
N GLY A 645 34.71 26.47 -17.84
CA GLY A 645 34.70 26.38 -19.31
C GLY A 645 33.58 25.48 -19.85
N THR A 646 32.46 25.35 -19.13
CA THR A 646 31.24 24.68 -19.58
C THR A 646 30.16 25.70 -19.91
N PHE A 647 29.13 25.35 -20.68
CA PHE A 647 28.01 26.27 -20.95
C PHE A 647 27.29 26.66 -19.66
N GLN A 648 27.03 27.96 -19.50
CA GLN A 648 26.12 28.46 -18.47
C GLN A 648 24.68 28.35 -18.97
N VAL A 649 23.86 27.62 -18.22
CA VAL A 649 22.45 27.37 -18.56
C VAL A 649 21.57 27.57 -17.34
N ASN A 650 20.29 27.81 -17.58
CA ASN A 650 19.26 27.60 -16.58
C ASN A 650 19.21 26.11 -16.21
N HIS A 651 19.34 25.78 -14.92
CA HIS A 651 19.44 24.38 -14.47
C HIS A 651 18.17 23.54 -14.68
N GLU A 652 17.00 24.18 -14.80
CA GLU A 652 15.72 23.50 -15.01
C GLU A 652 15.41 23.35 -16.50
N THR A 653 15.60 24.41 -17.29
CA THR A 653 15.23 24.43 -18.73
C THR A 653 16.36 24.10 -19.68
N LEU A 654 17.61 24.13 -19.21
CA LEU A 654 18.83 23.97 -20.00
C LEU A 654 19.01 25.02 -21.12
N GLN A 655 18.25 26.11 -21.05
CA GLN A 655 18.39 27.26 -21.93
C GLN A 655 19.68 28.02 -21.58
N THR A 656 20.43 28.44 -22.60
CA THR A 656 21.65 29.24 -22.42
C THR A 656 21.30 30.73 -22.21
N SER A 657 22.31 31.61 -22.17
CA SER A 657 22.12 33.07 -22.24
C SER A 657 21.44 33.55 -23.52
N VAL A 658 21.40 32.71 -24.56
CA VAL A 658 20.79 33.00 -25.86
C VAL A 658 19.42 32.28 -25.95
N PRO A 659 18.29 33.00 -26.13
CA PRO A 659 16.95 32.43 -25.95
C PRO A 659 16.59 31.23 -26.84
N ASP A 660 17.05 31.20 -28.09
CA ASP A 660 16.80 30.11 -29.04
C ASP A 660 17.83 28.96 -28.93
N VAL A 661 18.76 29.02 -27.97
CA VAL A 661 19.85 28.05 -27.82
C VAL A 661 19.80 27.34 -26.48
N PHE A 662 19.83 26.01 -26.54
CA PHE A 662 19.83 25.10 -25.41
C PHE A 662 21.10 24.26 -25.41
N ALA A 663 21.62 23.89 -24.24
CA ALA A 663 22.82 23.06 -24.15
C ALA A 663 22.65 21.98 -23.07
N ALA A 664 23.19 20.78 -23.30
CA ALA A 664 23.13 19.70 -22.32
C ALA A 664 24.26 18.67 -22.47
N GLY A 665 24.30 17.70 -21.56
CA GLY A 665 25.34 16.66 -21.50
C GLY A 665 26.66 17.20 -20.95
N ASP A 666 27.77 16.55 -21.32
CA ASP A 666 29.10 16.87 -20.78
C ASP A 666 29.52 18.33 -21.04
N ALA A 667 28.96 18.97 -22.07
CA ALA A 667 29.17 20.37 -22.39
C ALA A 667 28.64 21.35 -21.32
N VAL A 668 27.74 20.90 -20.44
CA VAL A 668 27.16 21.69 -19.34
C VAL A 668 27.68 21.21 -17.99
N THR A 669 27.55 19.90 -17.73
CA THR A 669 27.84 19.31 -16.41
C THR A 669 29.32 19.01 -16.20
N GLY A 670 30.10 18.98 -17.29
CA GLY A 670 31.34 18.19 -17.36
C GLY A 670 31.04 16.69 -17.50
N PRO A 671 32.08 15.85 -17.58
CA PRO A 671 31.95 14.41 -17.86
C PRO A 671 31.00 13.71 -16.91
N ALA A 672 29.91 13.18 -17.45
CA ALA A 672 28.86 12.47 -16.75
C ALA A 672 28.65 11.06 -17.32
N THR A 673 27.67 10.33 -16.79
CA THR A 673 27.31 9.02 -17.32
C THR A 673 26.38 9.14 -18.53
N VAL A 674 26.40 8.14 -19.41
CA VAL A 674 25.56 8.14 -20.64
C VAL A 674 24.07 8.33 -20.32
N VAL A 675 23.58 7.73 -19.23
CA VAL A 675 22.18 7.84 -18.82
C VAL A 675 21.82 9.24 -18.29
N GLU A 676 22.76 9.95 -17.68
CA GLU A 676 22.58 11.35 -17.26
C GLU A 676 22.56 12.29 -18.47
N ALA A 677 23.40 12.03 -19.49
CA ALA A 677 23.36 12.78 -20.74
C ALA A 677 22.02 12.58 -21.49
N ILE A 678 21.46 11.37 -21.49
CA ILE A 678 20.11 11.10 -22.01
C ILE A 678 19.04 11.83 -21.18
N SER A 679 19.14 11.80 -19.85
CA SER A 679 18.23 12.54 -18.96
C SER A 679 18.22 14.04 -19.27
N ALA A 680 19.41 14.64 -19.42
CA ALA A 680 19.55 16.04 -19.79
C ALA A 680 19.00 16.32 -21.20
N GLY A 681 19.17 15.38 -22.13
CA GLY A 681 18.52 15.45 -23.45
C GLY A 681 16.99 15.51 -23.37
N HIS A 682 16.35 14.70 -22.53
CA HIS A 682 14.89 14.77 -22.31
C HIS A 682 14.44 16.11 -21.74
N LYS A 683 15.20 16.68 -20.79
CA LYS A 683 14.94 18.02 -20.25
C LYS A 683 15.01 19.08 -21.35
N ALA A 684 16.04 19.02 -22.20
CA ALA A 684 16.16 19.91 -23.35
C ALA A 684 15.01 19.74 -24.35
N VAL A 685 14.58 18.51 -24.66
CA VAL A 685 13.41 18.26 -25.52
C VAL A 685 12.15 18.93 -24.97
N ALA A 686 11.89 18.81 -23.67
CA ALA A 686 10.72 19.42 -23.04
C ALA A 686 10.77 20.96 -23.10
N ALA A 687 11.94 21.56 -22.83
CA ALA A 687 12.11 23.00 -22.88
C ALA A 687 12.04 23.57 -24.31
N MET A 688 12.69 22.91 -25.28
CA MET A 688 12.67 23.31 -26.68
C MET A 688 11.27 23.21 -27.29
N ASP A 689 10.53 22.14 -26.99
CA ASP A 689 9.13 21.98 -27.43
C ASP A 689 8.27 23.13 -26.90
N ARG A 690 8.38 23.48 -25.61
CA ARG A 690 7.65 24.63 -25.05
C ARG A 690 8.05 25.95 -25.69
N TYR A 691 9.34 26.18 -25.90
CA TYR A 691 9.87 27.37 -26.57
C TYR A 691 9.28 27.53 -27.97
N LEU A 692 9.33 26.47 -28.79
CA LEU A 692 8.82 26.47 -30.17
C LEU A 692 7.30 26.68 -30.25
N ASN A 693 6.54 26.29 -29.22
CA ASN A 693 5.10 26.53 -29.14
C ASN A 693 4.73 27.86 -28.45
N ASN A 694 5.71 28.72 -28.13
CA ASN A 694 5.53 29.97 -27.38
C ASN A 694 4.81 29.79 -26.03
N TYR A 695 5.06 28.66 -25.37
CA TYR A 695 4.57 28.41 -24.01
C TYR A 695 5.56 28.93 -22.97
N ASP A 696 5.06 29.22 -21.77
CA ASP A 696 5.89 29.69 -20.66
C ASP A 696 7.00 28.69 -20.32
N LEU A 697 8.23 29.16 -20.16
CA LEU A 697 9.40 28.36 -19.77
C LEU A 697 9.60 28.30 -18.26
N GLN A 698 8.66 28.79 -17.45
CA GLN A 698 8.75 28.72 -15.99
C GLN A 698 8.97 27.28 -15.46
N PRO A 699 9.72 27.12 -14.35
CA PRO A 699 10.11 25.82 -13.81
C PRO A 699 8.94 24.89 -13.48
N GLU A 700 7.81 25.43 -13.00
CA GLU A 700 6.63 24.62 -12.68
C GLU A 700 5.98 24.00 -13.93
N ALA A 701 6.16 24.59 -15.11
CA ALA A 701 5.51 24.16 -16.35
C ALA A 701 6.39 23.29 -17.26
N THR A 702 7.71 23.27 -17.02
CA THR A 702 8.70 22.46 -17.75
C THR A 702 8.96 21.09 -17.13
N ARG A 703 8.50 20.85 -15.89
CA ARG A 703 8.54 19.54 -15.26
C ARG A 703 7.62 18.57 -16.00
N PRO A 704 8.08 17.38 -16.43
CA PRO A 704 7.18 16.36 -16.92
C PRO A 704 6.17 16.02 -15.82
N ALA A 705 4.87 15.88 -16.15
CA ALA A 705 3.83 15.43 -15.21
C ALA A 705 4.20 14.10 -14.49
N ALA A 706 5.16 13.35 -15.02
CA ALA A 706 5.73 12.15 -14.41
C ALA A 706 6.64 12.40 -13.20
N GLU A 707 7.10 13.63 -12.95
CA GLU A 707 7.86 14.06 -11.75
C GLU A 707 6.95 14.61 -10.64
N GLU A 708 5.65 14.79 -10.88
CA GLU A 708 4.67 15.30 -9.89
C GLU A 708 4.16 14.24 -8.92
N SER A 709 4.32 12.95 -9.22
CA SER A 709 4.03 11.93 -8.21
C SER A 709 5.08 12.06 -7.10
N PRO A 710 4.68 12.25 -5.82
CA PRO A 710 5.64 12.22 -4.74
C PRO A 710 6.47 10.94 -4.88
N LEU A 711 7.78 11.03 -4.64
CA LEU A 711 8.66 9.87 -4.49
C LEU A 711 8.26 9.16 -3.19
N GLY A 712 7.06 8.60 -3.21
CA GLY A 712 6.47 7.90 -2.11
C GLY A 712 7.20 6.56 -1.95
N LYS A 713 7.01 6.01 -0.76
CA LYS A 713 7.61 4.75 -0.33
C LYS A 713 6.54 3.71 -0.02
N ASP A 714 5.30 3.95 -0.46
CA ASP A 714 4.23 2.98 -0.41
C ASP A 714 4.42 1.99 -1.55
N TRP A 715 5.21 0.96 -1.28
CA TRP A 715 5.47 -0.15 -2.18
C TRP A 715 4.83 -1.42 -1.63
N GLN A 716 4.53 -2.36 -2.53
CA GLN A 716 4.04 -3.66 -2.14
C GLN A 716 4.99 -4.33 -1.13
N PRO A 717 4.47 -4.87 -0.01
CA PRO A 717 5.26 -5.65 0.93
C PRO A 717 5.89 -6.87 0.24
N ILE A 718 7.14 -7.17 0.59
CA ILE A 718 7.82 -8.39 0.15
C ILE A 718 7.28 -9.54 1.01
N ALA A 719 6.78 -10.59 0.38
CA ALA A 719 6.22 -11.72 1.12
C ALA A 719 7.33 -12.50 1.87
N ASP A 720 7.06 -12.86 3.13
CA ASP A 720 8.03 -13.54 4.02
C ASP A 720 8.49 -14.90 3.50
N ASN A 721 7.72 -15.53 2.63
CA ASN A 721 8.00 -16.84 2.04
C ASN A 721 8.72 -16.78 0.68
N ILE A 722 9.22 -15.61 0.26
CA ILE A 722 10.01 -15.52 -0.98
C ILE A 722 11.31 -16.32 -0.83
N VAL A 723 11.56 -17.22 -1.78
CA VAL A 723 12.75 -18.05 -1.82
C VAL A 723 13.97 -17.23 -2.26
N SER A 724 15.06 -17.36 -1.51
CA SER A 724 16.38 -16.82 -1.86
C SER A 724 16.97 -17.59 -3.05
N VAL A 725 17.38 -16.87 -4.09
CA VAL A 725 17.92 -17.43 -5.33
C VAL A 725 19.15 -16.65 -5.74
N SER A 726 20.23 -17.35 -6.09
CA SER A 726 21.48 -16.75 -6.56
C SER A 726 21.27 -15.86 -7.78
N ARG A 727 21.94 -14.71 -7.79
CA ARG A 727 21.97 -13.80 -8.94
C ARG A 727 22.64 -14.44 -10.14
N VAL A 728 22.03 -14.29 -11.32
CA VAL A 728 22.65 -14.73 -12.57
C VAL A 728 23.72 -13.72 -12.98
N SER A 729 24.93 -14.22 -13.23
CA SER A 729 26.07 -13.43 -13.72
C SER A 729 26.25 -13.64 -15.23
N ALA A 730 26.59 -12.56 -15.94
CA ALA A 730 26.94 -12.66 -17.35
C ALA A 730 28.28 -13.38 -17.50
N THR A 731 28.40 -14.26 -18.49
CA THR A 731 29.67 -14.91 -18.80
C THR A 731 30.59 -13.89 -19.47
N GLN A 732 31.87 -13.92 -19.13
CA GLN A 732 32.89 -13.13 -19.81
C GLN A 732 33.76 -14.01 -20.70
N LEU A 733 34.36 -13.44 -21.75
CA LEU A 733 35.38 -14.12 -22.55
C LEU A 733 36.54 -14.61 -21.68
N ASP A 734 37.27 -15.63 -22.12
CA ASP A 734 38.48 -16.09 -21.40
C ASP A 734 39.55 -14.98 -21.38
N PRO A 735 40.20 -14.69 -20.24
CA PRO A 735 41.20 -13.63 -20.13
C PRO A 735 42.33 -13.68 -21.17
N LYS A 736 42.75 -14.87 -21.63
CA LYS A 736 43.81 -15.03 -22.65
C LYS A 736 43.34 -14.71 -24.07
N THR A 737 42.04 -14.64 -24.27
CA THR A 737 41.44 -14.17 -25.52
C THR A 737 41.20 -12.67 -25.44
N ARG A 738 40.83 -12.16 -24.25
CA ARG A 738 40.54 -10.73 -24.05
C ARG A 738 41.72 -9.82 -24.37
N ASP A 739 42.95 -10.22 -24.05
CA ASP A 739 44.15 -9.40 -24.26
C ASP A 739 44.67 -9.43 -25.71
N LEU A 740 44.06 -10.24 -26.60
CA LEU A 740 44.45 -10.38 -28.01
C LEU A 740 43.38 -9.91 -29.00
N THR A 741 42.16 -9.64 -28.56
CA THR A 741 41.06 -9.22 -29.44
C THR A 741 40.29 -8.02 -28.90
N PHE A 742 39.56 -7.36 -29.80
CA PHE A 742 38.56 -6.34 -29.46
C PHE A 742 37.14 -6.93 -29.43
N ASP A 743 37.01 -8.25 -29.33
CA ASP A 743 35.72 -8.90 -29.18
C ASP A 743 35.06 -8.48 -27.85
N GLU A 744 33.73 -8.47 -27.85
CA GLU A 744 32.96 -8.03 -26.68
C GLU A 744 33.26 -8.91 -25.45
N VAL A 745 33.77 -8.31 -24.37
CA VAL A 745 34.25 -9.04 -23.19
C VAL A 745 33.11 -9.66 -22.40
N ASP A 746 32.10 -8.85 -22.07
CA ASP A 746 30.89 -9.33 -21.40
C ASP A 746 29.99 -9.96 -22.47
N LEU A 747 29.45 -11.15 -22.23
CA LEU A 747 28.50 -11.80 -23.13
C LEU A 747 27.06 -11.59 -22.67
N SER A 748 26.11 -11.61 -23.61
CA SER A 748 24.69 -11.50 -23.31
C SER A 748 24.19 -12.77 -22.60
N PHE A 749 23.06 -12.67 -21.88
CA PHE A 749 22.39 -13.85 -21.35
C PHE A 749 21.84 -14.72 -22.48
N ASP A 750 21.75 -16.03 -22.24
CA ASP A 750 20.81 -16.85 -22.98
C ASP A 750 19.38 -16.62 -22.47
N THR A 751 18.39 -17.12 -23.23
CA THR A 751 16.97 -16.93 -22.91
C THR A 751 16.57 -17.47 -21.54
N GLU A 752 17.12 -18.63 -21.14
CA GLU A 752 16.76 -19.24 -19.85
C GLU A 752 17.35 -18.43 -18.68
N ALA A 753 18.61 -18.03 -18.79
CA ALA A 753 19.31 -17.19 -17.84
C ALA A 753 18.59 -15.85 -17.64
N ALA A 754 18.18 -15.19 -18.73
CA ALA A 754 17.44 -13.94 -18.67
C ALA A 754 16.06 -14.12 -18.02
N ARG A 755 15.33 -15.19 -18.33
CA ARG A 755 14.02 -15.47 -17.72
C ARG A 755 14.16 -15.72 -16.22
N ARG A 756 15.09 -16.59 -15.80
CA ARG A 756 15.35 -16.88 -14.38
C ARG A 756 15.75 -15.63 -13.60
N GLU A 757 16.56 -14.76 -14.20
CA GLU A 757 16.93 -13.51 -13.55
C GLU A 757 15.75 -12.54 -13.47
N ALA A 758 14.93 -12.43 -14.51
CA ALA A 758 13.71 -11.61 -14.49
C ALA A 758 12.65 -12.13 -13.50
N ASP A 759 12.53 -13.46 -13.33
CA ASP A 759 11.65 -14.12 -12.36
C ASP A 759 11.98 -13.77 -10.90
N ARG A 760 13.21 -13.33 -10.61
CA ARG A 760 13.60 -12.88 -9.26
C ARG A 760 12.98 -11.53 -8.88
N CYS A 761 12.38 -10.79 -9.82
CA CYS A 761 11.72 -9.52 -9.52
C CYS A 761 10.59 -9.71 -8.50
N VAL A 762 10.58 -8.86 -7.46
CA VAL A 762 9.54 -8.89 -6.40
C VAL A 762 8.32 -8.02 -6.72
N ASP A 763 8.24 -7.47 -7.93
CA ASP A 763 7.10 -6.68 -8.44
C ASP A 763 6.63 -5.56 -7.50
N CYS A 764 7.56 -4.89 -6.81
CA CYS A 764 7.28 -3.95 -5.70
C CYS A 764 6.38 -2.73 -6.04
N GLY A 765 6.20 -2.38 -7.33
CA GLY A 765 5.26 -1.34 -7.75
C GLY A 765 3.82 -1.83 -7.96
N GLY A 766 3.54 -3.12 -7.73
CA GLY A 766 2.29 -3.74 -8.14
C GLY A 766 2.22 -3.79 -9.66
N CYS A 767 1.33 -3.00 -10.25
CA CYS A 767 1.32 -2.71 -11.69
C CYS A 767 2.67 -2.16 -12.16
N CYS A 768 3.26 -2.81 -13.17
CA CYS A 768 4.53 -2.39 -13.74
C CYS A 768 4.45 -1.21 -14.73
N GLU A 769 3.30 -0.55 -14.88
CA GLU A 769 3.09 0.59 -15.78
C GLU A 769 3.54 0.37 -17.24
N CYS A 770 3.45 -0.87 -17.77
CA CYS A 770 3.77 -1.17 -19.18
C CYS A 770 2.78 -0.57 -20.19
N ARG A 771 1.62 -0.09 -19.71
CA ARG A 771 0.51 0.54 -20.48
C ARG A 771 -0.14 -0.31 -21.57
N LEU A 772 0.21 -1.58 -21.69
CA LEU A 772 -0.42 -2.48 -22.66
C LEU A 772 -1.93 -2.64 -22.42
N CYS A 773 -2.38 -2.53 -21.17
CA CYS A 773 -3.80 -2.54 -20.81
C CYS A 773 -4.56 -1.30 -21.34
N GLU A 774 -3.89 -0.16 -21.49
CA GLU A 774 -4.44 1.05 -22.11
C GLU A 774 -4.61 0.84 -23.62
N THR A 775 -3.57 0.34 -24.30
CA THR A 775 -3.62 0.04 -25.74
C THR A 775 -4.66 -1.04 -26.09
N ALA A 776 -4.84 -2.04 -25.24
CA ALA A 776 -5.83 -3.09 -25.44
C ALA A 776 -7.28 -2.65 -25.12
N CYS A 777 -7.49 -1.47 -24.51
CA CYS A 777 -8.79 -1.02 -24.10
C CYS A 777 -9.49 -0.22 -25.21
N GLU A 778 -10.32 -0.88 -26.01
CA GLU A 778 -11.09 -0.24 -27.08
C GLU A 778 -12.03 0.89 -26.59
N ALA A 779 -12.53 0.76 -25.35
CA ALA A 779 -13.40 1.77 -24.73
C ALA A 779 -12.63 3.00 -24.21
N GLY A 780 -11.28 2.96 -24.18
CA GLY A 780 -10.45 4.04 -23.63
C GLY A 780 -10.64 4.27 -22.12
N SER A 781 -11.11 3.26 -21.38
CA SER A 781 -11.47 3.42 -19.95
C SER A 781 -10.28 3.30 -19.00
N VAL A 782 -9.14 2.73 -19.42
CA VAL A 782 -7.97 2.60 -18.54
C VAL A 782 -7.24 3.93 -18.44
N ASN A 783 -7.14 4.47 -17.22
CA ASN A 783 -6.51 5.77 -16.96
C ASN A 783 -5.59 5.70 -15.73
N HIS A 784 -4.28 5.57 -15.98
CA HIS A 784 -3.27 5.48 -14.92
C HIS A 784 -3.02 6.79 -14.14
N ALA A 785 -3.61 7.91 -14.57
CA ALA A 785 -3.48 9.22 -13.92
C ALA A 785 -4.60 9.51 -12.91
N MET A 786 -5.60 8.63 -12.78
CA MET A 786 -6.67 8.80 -11.80
C MET A 786 -6.11 8.77 -10.36
N THR A 787 -6.59 9.67 -9.51
CA THR A 787 -6.26 9.77 -8.09
C THR A 787 -7.45 9.44 -7.20
N ASP A 788 -7.17 9.10 -5.94
CA ASP A 788 -8.19 8.92 -4.91
C ASP A 788 -9.04 10.19 -4.77
N ARG A 789 -10.34 10.02 -4.49
CA ARG A 789 -11.29 11.11 -4.29
C ARG A 789 -11.89 11.02 -2.89
N ALA A 790 -11.91 12.12 -2.15
CA ALA A 790 -12.63 12.22 -0.89
C ALA A 790 -13.98 12.91 -1.10
N THR A 791 -15.05 12.31 -0.62
CA THR A 791 -16.43 12.84 -0.72
C THR A 791 -17.03 12.95 0.67
N GLU A 792 -17.65 14.09 1.00
CA GLU A 792 -18.45 14.26 2.22
C GLU A 792 -19.91 13.89 1.94
N ILE A 793 -20.48 13.03 2.79
CA ILE A 793 -21.89 12.62 2.72
C ILE A 793 -22.59 12.91 4.05
N GLU A 794 -23.84 13.38 3.98
CA GLU A 794 -24.68 13.64 5.16
C GLU A 794 -25.71 12.52 5.33
N VAL A 795 -25.74 11.94 6.54
CA VAL A 795 -26.63 10.81 6.87
C VAL A 795 -27.20 10.95 8.29
N GLY A 796 -28.42 10.46 8.53
CA GLY A 796 -29.01 10.47 9.86
C GLY A 796 -28.76 9.21 10.69
N SER A 797 -28.44 8.10 10.02
CA SER A 797 -28.09 6.86 10.69
C SER A 797 -26.99 6.10 9.94
N ILE A 798 -26.32 5.21 10.66
CA ILE A 798 -25.21 4.40 10.15
C ILE A 798 -25.44 2.94 10.55
N ILE A 799 -25.26 2.01 9.62
CA ILE A 799 -25.28 0.56 9.86
C ILE A 799 -23.89 0.00 9.55
N VAL A 800 -23.20 -0.50 10.58
CA VAL A 800 -21.89 -1.15 10.46
C VAL A 800 -22.08 -2.63 10.19
N ALA A 801 -21.59 -3.09 9.04
CA ALA A 801 -21.78 -4.44 8.51
C ALA A 801 -20.47 -5.03 7.90
N THR A 802 -19.34 -4.78 8.56
CA THR A 802 -17.99 -5.01 8.02
C THR A 802 -17.56 -6.49 7.93
N GLY A 803 -18.37 -7.42 8.45
CA GLY A 803 -18.13 -8.85 8.37
C GLY A 803 -17.17 -9.41 9.43
N PHE A 804 -16.41 -10.43 9.05
CA PHE A 804 -15.46 -11.17 9.89
C PHE A 804 -14.29 -11.61 9.00
N ASP A 805 -13.20 -12.11 9.57
CA ASP A 805 -12.15 -12.84 8.84
C ASP A 805 -12.01 -14.28 9.38
N PRO A 806 -11.65 -15.28 8.56
CA PRO A 806 -11.30 -16.60 9.05
C PRO A 806 -9.93 -16.57 9.75
N LEU A 807 -9.81 -17.25 10.90
CA LEU A 807 -8.54 -17.44 11.59
C LEU A 807 -7.49 -18.06 10.65
N ASP A 808 -6.29 -17.49 10.64
CA ASP A 808 -5.09 -18.08 10.05
C ASP A 808 -4.54 -19.17 10.98
N PRO A 809 -4.60 -20.47 10.60
CA PRO A 809 -4.14 -21.55 11.47
C PRO A 809 -2.63 -21.81 11.34
N THR A 810 -1.87 -20.98 10.63
CA THR A 810 -0.41 -21.11 10.49
C THR A 810 0.33 -21.23 11.84
N PRO A 811 -0.02 -20.46 12.89
CA PRO A 811 0.60 -20.63 14.22
C PRO A 811 0.28 -21.98 14.90
N MET A 812 -0.79 -22.67 14.48
CA MET A 812 -1.24 -23.96 15.03
C MET A 812 -0.49 -25.13 14.39
N THR A 813 0.83 -25.17 14.59
CA THR A 813 1.76 -26.11 13.93
C THR A 813 1.36 -27.59 14.06
N GLN A 814 0.63 -27.98 15.12
CA GLN A 814 0.14 -29.34 15.33
C GLN A 814 -0.83 -29.83 14.23
N TYR A 815 -1.47 -28.93 13.49
CA TYR A 815 -2.37 -29.29 12.38
C TYR A 815 -1.68 -29.26 11.01
N GLY A 816 -0.42 -28.83 10.95
CA GLY A 816 0.39 -28.91 9.74
C GLY A 816 -0.04 -28.01 8.58
N TYR A 817 -0.86 -26.99 8.83
CA TYR A 817 -1.20 -25.97 7.81
C TYR A 817 0.06 -25.22 7.38
N GLY A 818 0.18 -24.95 6.08
CA GLY A 818 1.38 -24.34 5.48
C GLY A 818 2.58 -25.28 5.34
N ARG A 819 2.65 -26.35 6.15
CA ARG A 819 3.70 -27.38 6.09
C ARG A 819 3.33 -28.52 5.13
N TYR A 820 2.11 -29.04 5.22
CA TYR A 820 1.64 -30.15 4.40
C TYR A 820 0.74 -29.65 3.29
N ALA A 821 0.98 -30.11 2.05
CA ALA A 821 0.29 -29.61 0.87
C ALA A 821 -1.24 -29.80 0.93
N ASN A 822 -1.69 -30.96 1.44
CA ASN A 822 -3.10 -31.36 1.45
C ASN A 822 -3.88 -31.00 2.73
N VAL A 823 -3.37 -30.04 3.51
CA VAL A 823 -4.11 -29.41 4.61
C VAL A 823 -4.69 -28.08 4.12
N PHE A 824 -6.02 -27.99 4.09
CA PHE A 824 -6.76 -26.83 3.59
C PHE A 824 -7.51 -26.14 4.73
N THR A 825 -7.65 -24.82 4.66
CA THR A 825 -8.68 -24.12 5.45
C THR A 825 -10.06 -24.36 4.85
N ASN A 826 -11.10 -24.08 5.64
CA ASN A 826 -12.49 -24.08 5.18
C ASN A 826 -12.70 -23.19 3.96
N LEU A 827 -12.14 -21.97 3.94
CA LEU A 827 -12.34 -21.05 2.81
C LEU A 827 -11.58 -21.49 1.56
N GLU A 828 -10.37 -22.06 1.68
CA GLU A 828 -9.68 -22.69 0.54
C GLU A 828 -10.49 -23.84 -0.05
N PHE A 829 -11.07 -24.69 0.81
CA PHE A 829 -11.94 -25.79 0.38
C PHE A 829 -13.20 -25.28 -0.36
N GLU A 830 -13.83 -24.20 0.13
CA GLU A 830 -14.94 -23.55 -0.58
C GLU A 830 -14.52 -23.09 -1.98
N ARG A 831 -13.34 -22.50 -2.11
CA ARG A 831 -12.83 -22.06 -3.41
C ARG A 831 -12.61 -23.25 -4.34
N LEU A 832 -12.05 -24.36 -3.87
CA LEU A 832 -11.94 -25.60 -4.68
C LEU A 832 -13.31 -26.12 -5.13
N SER A 833 -14.30 -26.10 -4.24
CA SER A 833 -15.64 -26.55 -4.55
C SER A 833 -16.36 -25.63 -5.54
N ASN A 834 -16.03 -24.34 -5.57
CA ASN A 834 -16.75 -23.35 -6.36
C ASN A 834 -16.42 -23.46 -7.86
N ALA A 835 -17.43 -23.38 -8.72
CA ALA A 835 -17.30 -23.47 -10.17
C ALA A 835 -16.39 -22.39 -10.80
N THR A 836 -16.27 -21.22 -10.17
CA THR A 836 -15.36 -20.13 -10.62
C THR A 836 -14.00 -20.13 -9.88
N GLY A 837 -13.80 -21.10 -8.99
CA GLY A 837 -12.57 -21.29 -8.24
C GLY A 837 -11.43 -21.94 -9.05
N PRO A 838 -10.27 -22.19 -8.42
CA PRO A 838 -9.05 -22.67 -9.07
C PRO A 838 -9.20 -24.00 -9.85
N THR A 839 -10.10 -24.89 -9.40
CA THR A 839 -10.25 -26.24 -9.96
C THR A 839 -11.56 -26.42 -10.75
N ALA A 840 -12.24 -25.31 -11.07
CA ALA A 840 -13.55 -25.28 -11.73
C ALA A 840 -14.60 -26.16 -11.02
N GLY A 841 -14.59 -26.14 -9.69
CA GLY A 841 -15.53 -26.86 -8.84
C GLY A 841 -15.18 -28.32 -8.54
N ARG A 842 -14.02 -28.81 -8.99
CA ARG A 842 -13.51 -30.15 -8.68
C ARG A 842 -12.73 -30.14 -7.38
N LEU A 843 -13.05 -31.04 -6.45
CA LEU A 843 -12.32 -31.19 -5.19
C LEU A 843 -11.08 -32.06 -5.44
N LEU A 844 -9.92 -31.42 -5.54
CA LEU A 844 -8.64 -32.06 -5.89
C LEU A 844 -7.60 -31.82 -4.79
N LYS A 845 -6.67 -32.77 -4.65
CA LYS A 845 -5.48 -32.60 -3.81
C LYS A 845 -4.53 -31.57 -4.43
N ARG A 846 -3.73 -30.92 -3.61
CA ARG A 846 -2.61 -30.06 -4.03
C ARG A 846 -1.42 -30.92 -4.45
N ASP A 847 -0.66 -30.40 -5.39
CA ASP A 847 0.67 -30.90 -5.72
C ASP A 847 1.66 -30.58 -4.57
N PRO A 848 2.47 -31.54 -4.09
CA PRO A 848 3.44 -31.31 -3.03
C PRO A 848 4.49 -30.24 -3.34
N ASP A 849 4.88 -30.10 -4.61
CA ASP A 849 5.93 -29.18 -5.06
C ASP A 849 5.37 -27.81 -5.47
N ASN A 850 4.07 -27.72 -5.75
CA ASN A 850 3.42 -26.49 -6.19
C ASN A 850 1.99 -26.32 -5.67
N ARG A 851 1.82 -25.44 -4.67
CA ARG A 851 0.52 -25.12 -4.04
C ARG A 851 -0.59 -24.65 -5.00
N LEU A 852 -0.23 -24.15 -6.18
CA LEU A 852 -1.18 -23.67 -7.21
C LEU A 852 -1.57 -24.75 -8.21
N LYS A 853 -0.92 -25.93 -8.18
CA LYS A 853 -1.25 -27.08 -9.00
C LYS A 853 -2.04 -28.11 -8.20
N TYR A 854 -2.93 -28.78 -8.90
CA TYR A 854 -3.85 -29.76 -8.34
C TYR A 854 -3.77 -31.08 -9.10
N THR A 855 -3.91 -32.18 -8.38
CA THR A 855 -3.71 -33.53 -8.91
C THR A 855 -5.05 -34.24 -9.07
N ASP A 856 -5.24 -35.38 -8.41
CA ASP A 856 -6.44 -36.20 -8.45
C ASP A 856 -7.38 -35.93 -7.25
N PRO A 857 -8.66 -36.32 -7.34
CA PRO A 857 -9.59 -36.26 -6.21
C PRO A 857 -9.11 -37.10 -5.01
N PRO A 858 -9.36 -36.67 -3.75
CA PRO A 858 -9.05 -37.48 -2.58
C PRO A 858 -9.96 -38.71 -2.52
N LYS A 859 -9.42 -39.86 -2.11
CA LYS A 859 -10.22 -41.06 -1.79
C LYS A 859 -10.67 -41.06 -0.33
N SER A 860 -9.99 -40.28 0.50
CA SER A 860 -10.30 -40.13 1.92
C SER A 860 -10.03 -38.70 2.42
N ALA A 861 -10.89 -38.19 3.31
CA ALA A 861 -10.76 -36.85 3.87
C ALA A 861 -11.16 -36.78 5.34
N ALA A 862 -10.43 -35.97 6.12
CA ALA A 862 -10.78 -35.62 7.49
C ALA A 862 -11.19 -34.16 7.60
N ILE A 863 -12.31 -33.89 8.28
CA ILE A 863 -12.82 -32.56 8.55
C ILE A 863 -12.70 -32.30 10.05
N LEU A 864 -11.87 -31.33 10.42
CA LEU A 864 -11.53 -31.06 11.81
C LEU A 864 -12.31 -29.85 12.30
N HIS A 865 -13.16 -30.05 13.31
CA HIS A 865 -14.01 -29.00 13.88
C HIS A 865 -13.26 -28.19 14.94
N CYS A 866 -13.76 -26.99 15.23
CA CYS A 866 -13.30 -26.16 16.33
C CYS A 866 -11.80 -25.83 16.28
N ILE A 867 -11.28 -25.53 15.08
CA ILE A 867 -9.90 -25.08 14.91
C ILE A 867 -9.82 -23.61 15.34
N GLY A 868 -9.27 -23.38 16.53
CA GLY A 868 -9.15 -22.07 17.16
C GLY A 868 -10.43 -21.53 17.81
N SER A 869 -11.55 -22.27 17.77
CA SER A 869 -12.76 -21.97 18.55
C SER A 869 -12.90 -22.91 19.72
N ARG A 870 -13.52 -22.46 20.82
CA ARG A 870 -13.63 -23.21 22.08
C ARG A 870 -12.25 -23.70 22.53
N ASP A 871 -11.27 -22.82 22.44
CA ASP A 871 -9.86 -23.07 22.71
C ASP A 871 -9.31 -21.91 23.55
N ILE A 872 -8.93 -22.18 24.80
CA ILE A 872 -8.43 -21.16 25.73
C ILE A 872 -7.11 -20.52 25.26
N ASN A 873 -6.37 -21.18 24.36
CA ASN A 873 -5.14 -20.61 23.80
C ASN A 873 -5.42 -19.65 22.63
N HIS A 874 -6.66 -19.63 22.13
CA HIS A 874 -7.13 -18.81 21.01
C HIS A 874 -8.47 -18.20 21.44
N HIS A 875 -9.60 -18.66 20.89
CA HIS A 875 -10.93 -18.13 21.22
C HIS A 875 -11.75 -19.09 22.08
N GLU A 876 -12.18 -18.64 23.25
CA GLU A 876 -13.07 -19.42 24.13
C GLU A 876 -14.49 -19.57 23.58
N TYR A 877 -14.91 -18.68 22.67
CA TYR A 877 -16.24 -18.71 22.06
C TYR A 877 -16.37 -19.77 20.95
N CYS A 878 -17.61 -20.04 20.55
CA CYS A 878 -17.92 -20.90 19.41
C CYS A 878 -18.25 -20.06 18.17
N SER A 879 -17.66 -20.39 17.02
CA SER A 879 -17.96 -19.69 15.75
C SER A 879 -19.32 -20.04 15.11
N ARG A 880 -20.18 -20.80 15.81
CA ARG A 880 -21.58 -21.16 15.50
C ARG A 880 -21.89 -21.87 14.17
N THR A 881 -21.08 -21.69 13.13
CA THR A 881 -21.36 -22.15 11.76
C THR A 881 -20.50 -23.35 11.33
N CYS A 882 -19.38 -23.60 12.01
CA CYS A 882 -18.40 -24.61 11.62
C CYS A 882 -18.94 -26.03 11.54
N CYS A 883 -19.80 -26.44 12.48
CA CYS A 883 -20.42 -27.76 12.42
C CYS A 883 -21.28 -27.92 11.15
N MET A 884 -21.96 -26.86 10.72
CA MET A 884 -22.87 -26.92 9.57
C MET A 884 -22.13 -26.88 8.24
N TYR A 885 -21.13 -26.02 8.08
CA TYR A 885 -20.33 -26.04 6.87
C TYR A 885 -19.47 -27.32 6.78
N ALA A 886 -19.07 -27.93 7.90
CA ALA A 886 -18.38 -29.22 7.90
C ALA A 886 -19.29 -30.34 7.36
N LEU A 887 -20.55 -30.39 7.78
CA LEU A 887 -21.54 -31.31 7.22
C LEU A 887 -21.77 -31.05 5.73
N LYS A 888 -21.82 -29.78 5.32
CA LYS A 888 -21.87 -29.40 3.91
C LYS A 888 -20.64 -29.93 3.14
N TYR A 889 -19.43 -29.80 3.69
CA TYR A 889 -18.21 -30.30 3.05
C TYR A 889 -18.21 -31.81 2.91
N ALA A 890 -18.67 -32.53 3.95
CA ALA A 890 -18.82 -33.98 3.89
C ALA A 890 -19.79 -34.40 2.77
N HIS A 891 -20.94 -33.73 2.65
CA HIS A 891 -21.87 -33.96 1.55
C HIS A 891 -21.23 -33.69 0.18
N LEU A 892 -20.55 -32.54 0.02
CA LEU A 892 -19.92 -32.15 -1.24
C LEU A 892 -18.80 -33.11 -1.67
N LEU A 893 -18.06 -33.67 -0.70
CA LEU A 893 -17.06 -34.71 -0.98
C LEU A 893 -17.72 -35.99 -1.51
N LYS A 894 -18.82 -36.45 -0.90
CA LYS A 894 -19.57 -37.62 -1.43
C LYS A 894 -20.12 -37.36 -2.84
N ASP A 895 -20.70 -36.18 -3.04
CA ASP A 895 -21.33 -35.79 -4.31
C ASP A 895 -20.30 -35.65 -5.45
N LYS A 896 -19.16 -35.00 -5.18
CA LYS A 896 -18.18 -34.62 -6.22
C LYS A 896 -17.00 -35.58 -6.38
N CYS A 897 -16.59 -36.29 -5.32
CA CYS A 897 -15.48 -37.25 -5.38
C CYS A 897 -15.97 -38.70 -5.53
N GLY A 898 -17.25 -38.96 -5.24
CA GLY A 898 -17.88 -40.28 -5.35
C GLY A 898 -18.34 -40.81 -4.00
N HIS A 899 -19.37 -41.67 -4.03
CA HIS A 899 -20.05 -42.17 -2.83
C HIS A 899 -19.14 -43.06 -1.96
N ASP A 900 -18.12 -43.67 -2.55
CA ASP A 900 -17.13 -44.52 -1.86
C ASP A 900 -16.04 -43.71 -1.14
N THR A 901 -16.00 -42.37 -1.29
CA THR A 901 -15.01 -41.51 -0.63
C THR A 901 -15.16 -41.62 0.89
N GLU A 902 -14.08 -41.93 1.59
CA GLU A 902 -14.09 -42.13 3.05
C GLU A 902 -13.95 -40.80 3.78
N ILE A 903 -14.96 -40.42 4.57
CA ILE A 903 -15.00 -39.08 5.20
C ILE A 903 -15.13 -39.21 6.71
N TYR A 904 -14.30 -38.47 7.44
CA TYR A 904 -14.28 -38.47 8.90
C TYR A 904 -14.49 -37.05 9.44
N ASN A 905 -15.52 -36.86 10.26
CA ASN A 905 -15.72 -35.62 11.02
C ASN A 905 -15.19 -35.79 12.44
N PHE A 906 -14.23 -34.97 12.84
CA PHE A 906 -13.67 -34.93 14.20
C PHE A 906 -14.26 -33.76 14.96
N TYR A 907 -15.12 -34.03 15.94
CA TYR A 907 -15.93 -33.02 16.62
C TYR A 907 -16.03 -33.22 18.13
N ILE A 908 -16.33 -32.15 18.86
CA ILE A 908 -16.67 -32.20 20.30
C ILE A 908 -18.18 -32.37 20.48
N ASP A 909 -18.93 -31.42 19.92
CA ASP A 909 -20.39 -31.39 19.89
C ASP A 909 -20.87 -30.96 18.51
N MET A 910 -21.94 -31.56 18.00
CA MET A 910 -22.60 -31.11 16.76
C MET A 910 -23.63 -30.03 17.08
N ARG A 911 -23.36 -28.79 16.70
CA ARG A 911 -24.22 -27.63 16.98
C ARG A 911 -25.16 -27.31 15.80
N CYS A 912 -26.16 -28.16 15.60
CA CYS A 912 -27.12 -28.11 14.50
C CYS A 912 -28.45 -27.47 14.93
N PHE A 913 -28.42 -26.21 15.39
CA PHE A 913 -29.54 -25.58 16.11
C PHE A 913 -30.58 -24.84 15.24
N GLY A 914 -30.29 -24.61 13.95
CA GLY A 914 -31.20 -23.91 13.03
C GLY A 914 -32.29 -24.81 12.45
N LYS A 915 -33.28 -24.21 11.78
CA LYS A 915 -34.35 -24.96 11.11
C LYS A 915 -33.78 -25.84 9.99
N GLY A 916 -34.01 -27.14 10.05
CA GLY A 916 -33.50 -28.10 9.06
C GLY A 916 -32.06 -28.57 9.32
N TYR A 917 -31.40 -28.11 10.40
CA TYR A 917 -29.97 -28.35 10.61
C TYR A 917 -29.73 -29.76 11.15
N GLU A 918 -30.56 -30.22 12.09
CA GLU A 918 -30.52 -31.58 12.63
C GLU A 918 -30.91 -32.60 11.56
N GLU A 919 -31.90 -32.28 10.71
CA GLU A 919 -32.30 -33.10 9.58
C GLU A 919 -31.17 -33.21 8.55
N PHE A 920 -30.45 -32.11 8.30
CA PHE A 920 -29.27 -32.11 7.45
C PHE A 920 -28.12 -32.95 8.05
N TYR A 921 -27.90 -32.86 9.36
CA TYR A 921 -26.96 -33.73 10.07
C TYR A 921 -27.29 -35.22 9.89
N LYS A 922 -28.55 -35.62 10.13
CA LYS A 922 -29.02 -37.00 9.95
C LYS A 922 -28.87 -37.47 8.50
N ARG A 923 -29.16 -36.60 7.54
CA ARG A 923 -28.94 -36.88 6.11
C ARG A 923 -27.47 -37.19 5.83
N VAL A 924 -26.56 -36.31 6.23
CA VAL A 924 -25.12 -36.50 5.98
C VAL A 924 -24.60 -37.76 6.70
N GLN A 925 -25.12 -38.08 7.89
CA GLN A 925 -24.81 -39.34 8.56
C GLN A 925 -25.27 -40.55 7.75
N SER A 926 -26.47 -40.50 7.14
CA SER A 926 -27.00 -41.58 6.29
C SER A 926 -26.23 -41.75 4.97
N GLU A 927 -25.45 -40.76 4.54
CA GLU A 927 -24.55 -40.81 3.38
C GLU A 927 -23.25 -41.60 3.68
N GLY A 928 -23.12 -42.19 4.87
CA GLY A 928 -21.99 -43.04 5.25
C GLY A 928 -20.77 -42.27 5.76
N VAL A 929 -20.97 -41.03 6.23
CA VAL A 929 -19.91 -40.20 6.83
C VAL A 929 -19.61 -40.68 8.26
N ARG A 930 -18.33 -40.91 8.57
CA ARG A 930 -17.88 -41.38 9.88
C ARG A 930 -17.78 -40.21 10.86
N MET A 931 -18.52 -40.29 11.96
CA MET A 931 -18.56 -39.26 13.00
C MET A 931 -17.69 -39.71 14.18
N VAL A 932 -16.57 -39.03 14.41
CA VAL A 932 -15.63 -39.29 15.51
C VAL A 932 -15.79 -38.20 16.56
N ARG A 933 -16.30 -38.57 17.75
CA ARG A 933 -16.48 -37.63 18.84
C ARG A 933 -15.17 -37.43 19.60
N GLY A 934 -14.27 -36.66 19.00
CA GLY A 934 -12.97 -36.28 19.55
C GLY A 934 -12.42 -35.06 18.83
N LYS A 935 -11.89 -34.07 19.56
CA LYS A 935 -11.09 -33.00 18.96
C LYS A 935 -9.78 -33.61 18.44
N ALA A 936 -9.43 -33.32 17.20
CA ALA A 936 -8.16 -33.77 16.65
C ALA A 936 -7.00 -33.17 17.46
N ALA A 937 -6.04 -34.01 17.85
CA ALA A 937 -4.88 -33.60 18.63
C ALA A 937 -3.75 -33.09 17.72
N ARG A 938 -3.48 -33.79 16.60
CA ARG A 938 -2.46 -33.42 15.61
C ARG A 938 -2.69 -34.09 14.26
N VAL A 939 -2.02 -33.55 13.24
CA VAL A 939 -1.92 -34.08 11.88
C VAL A 939 -0.44 -34.30 11.57
N GLU A 940 -0.08 -35.49 11.11
CA GLU A 940 1.30 -35.84 10.74
C GLU A 940 1.30 -36.51 9.37
N GLU A 941 2.30 -36.25 8.54
CA GLU A 941 2.47 -36.95 7.26
C GLU A 941 3.32 -38.22 7.46
N GLN A 942 2.78 -39.37 7.06
CA GLN A 942 3.45 -40.67 7.15
C GLN A 942 3.29 -41.41 5.81
N ASN A 943 4.41 -41.79 5.18
CA ASN A 943 4.43 -42.51 3.90
C ASN A 943 3.60 -41.84 2.78
N GLY A 944 3.55 -40.50 2.76
CA GLY A 944 2.81 -39.73 1.75
C GLY A 944 1.30 -39.61 2.01
N SER A 945 0.79 -40.05 3.17
CA SER A 945 -0.59 -39.85 3.61
C SER A 945 -0.63 -39.04 4.91
N LEU A 946 -1.69 -38.25 5.11
CA LEU A 946 -1.90 -37.49 6.34
C LEU A 946 -2.58 -38.38 7.38
N VAL A 947 -2.03 -38.45 8.59
CA VAL A 947 -2.58 -39.23 9.70
C VAL A 947 -3.12 -38.27 10.75
N VAL A 948 -4.44 -38.31 10.96
CA VAL A 948 -5.11 -37.54 12.01
C VAL A 948 -5.17 -38.38 13.28
N THR A 949 -4.61 -37.85 14.37
CA THR A 949 -4.68 -38.49 15.70
C THR A 949 -5.72 -37.77 16.56
N ALA A 950 -6.65 -38.52 17.15
CA ALA A 950 -7.66 -38.00 18.08
C ALA A 950 -8.01 -39.06 19.14
N GLU A 951 -8.60 -38.65 20.26
CA GLU A 951 -9.26 -39.56 21.19
C GLU A 951 -10.75 -39.64 20.83
N ASP A 952 -11.26 -40.81 20.46
CA ASP A 952 -12.69 -41.03 20.36
C ASP A 952 -13.28 -41.21 21.75
N SER A 953 -13.92 -40.15 22.25
CA SER A 953 -14.49 -40.11 23.61
C SER A 953 -15.63 -41.11 23.83
N LEU A 954 -16.27 -41.61 22.77
CA LEU A 954 -17.33 -42.61 22.91
C LEU A 954 -16.79 -44.01 23.16
N SER A 955 -15.60 -44.32 22.62
CA SER A 955 -14.93 -45.60 22.82
C SER A 955 -13.76 -45.55 23.80
N ALA A 956 -13.37 -44.35 24.26
CA ALA A 956 -12.19 -44.08 25.09
C ALA A 956 -10.89 -44.64 24.48
N ARG A 957 -10.75 -44.53 23.16
CA ARG A 957 -9.58 -45.02 22.41
C ARG A 957 -8.94 -43.91 21.60
N ILE A 958 -7.62 -43.93 21.54
CA ILE A 958 -6.87 -43.12 20.58
C ILE A 958 -7.06 -43.75 19.20
N VAL A 959 -7.54 -42.95 18.26
CA VAL A 959 -7.69 -43.32 16.85
C VAL A 959 -6.64 -42.59 16.02
N GLN A 960 -6.05 -43.30 15.07
CA GLN A 960 -5.15 -42.77 14.06
C GLN A 960 -5.75 -43.09 12.71
N VAL A 961 -6.16 -42.05 11.99
CA VAL A 961 -6.91 -42.21 10.74
C VAL A 961 -6.08 -41.66 9.59
N PRO A 962 -5.57 -42.51 8.67
CA PRO A 962 -4.92 -42.05 7.45
C PRO A 962 -5.96 -41.49 6.47
N VAL A 963 -5.68 -40.32 5.91
CA VAL A 963 -6.49 -39.62 4.92
C VAL A 963 -5.62 -38.95 3.86
N ASP A 964 -6.18 -38.70 2.68
CA ASP A 964 -5.50 -38.00 1.60
C ASP A 964 -5.59 -36.46 1.74
N MET A 965 -6.62 -35.98 2.45
CA MET A 965 -6.92 -34.56 2.60
C MET A 965 -7.41 -34.22 4.00
N VAL A 966 -6.99 -33.09 4.54
CA VAL A 966 -7.48 -32.55 5.82
C VAL A 966 -8.07 -31.16 5.60
N ILE A 967 -9.25 -30.90 6.16
CA ILE A 967 -9.96 -29.63 6.07
C ILE A 967 -10.12 -29.05 7.49
N LEU A 968 -9.54 -27.88 7.72
CA LEU A 968 -9.56 -27.16 8.99
C LEU A 968 -10.76 -26.21 9.03
N CYS A 969 -11.69 -26.49 9.94
CA CYS A 969 -12.84 -25.61 10.17
C CYS A 969 -12.43 -24.51 11.16
N THR A 970 -11.79 -23.45 10.64
CA THR A 970 -11.20 -22.38 11.43
C THR A 970 -12.25 -21.44 12.03
N ALA A 971 -11.86 -20.78 13.12
CA ALA A 971 -12.67 -19.80 13.81
C ALA A 971 -13.02 -18.60 12.92
N MET A 972 -14.21 -18.03 13.13
CA MET A 972 -14.52 -16.67 12.71
C MET A 972 -13.93 -15.69 13.72
N GLU A 973 -13.17 -14.72 13.25
CA GLU A 973 -12.52 -13.68 14.04
C GLU A 973 -13.08 -12.30 13.68
N PRO A 974 -13.09 -11.35 14.65
CA PRO A 974 -13.25 -9.95 14.30
C PRO A 974 -12.13 -9.56 13.33
N ARG A 975 -12.43 -8.67 12.38
CA ARG A 975 -11.41 -8.24 11.44
C ARG A 975 -10.26 -7.52 12.15
N PRO A 976 -9.01 -7.60 11.64
CA PRO A 976 -7.84 -6.97 12.27
C PRO A 976 -8.00 -5.46 12.49
N ASP A 977 -8.79 -4.78 11.66
CA ASP A 977 -9.07 -3.35 11.73
C ASP A 977 -10.30 -2.99 12.58
N ALA A 978 -10.88 -3.92 13.35
CA ALA A 978 -12.04 -3.66 14.20
C ALA A 978 -11.81 -2.49 15.17
N ASN A 979 -10.60 -2.36 15.73
CA ASN A 979 -10.23 -1.25 16.62
C ASN A 979 -10.22 0.11 15.89
N GLU A 980 -9.84 0.15 14.63
CA GLU A 980 -9.90 1.39 13.83
C GLU A 980 -11.35 1.77 13.56
N VAL A 981 -12.18 0.79 13.16
CA VAL A 981 -13.62 0.97 12.98
C VAL A 981 -14.29 1.46 14.26
N THR A 982 -13.93 0.94 15.44
CA THR A 982 -14.47 1.46 16.72
C THR A 982 -14.16 2.94 16.94
N ARG A 983 -12.98 3.40 16.52
CA ARG A 983 -12.57 4.80 16.68
C ARG A 983 -13.33 5.70 15.71
N ILE A 984 -13.44 5.29 14.45
CA ILE A 984 -14.14 6.03 13.40
C ILE A 984 -15.61 6.21 13.76
N PHE A 985 -16.30 5.13 14.15
CA PHE A 985 -17.75 5.17 14.42
C PHE A 985 -18.09 5.44 15.90
N GLY A 986 -17.11 5.51 16.79
CA GLY A 986 -17.34 5.69 18.22
C GLY A 986 -18.17 4.57 18.87
N ILE A 987 -17.95 3.31 18.47
CA ILE A 987 -18.62 2.11 19.03
C ILE A 987 -17.64 1.30 19.88
N THR A 988 -18.13 0.31 20.64
CA THR A 988 -17.29 -0.54 21.51
C THR A 988 -17.23 -1.98 21.04
N THR A 989 -16.20 -2.71 21.48
CA THR A 989 -16.07 -4.15 21.29
C THR A 989 -16.38 -4.92 22.58
N GLY A 990 -16.89 -6.14 22.44
CA GLY A 990 -17.07 -7.09 23.53
C GLY A 990 -15.75 -7.76 23.93
N SER A 991 -15.80 -8.61 24.95
CA SER A 991 -14.64 -9.40 25.40
C SER A 991 -14.17 -10.43 24.36
N ASP A 992 -15.01 -10.74 23.38
CA ASP A 992 -14.72 -11.61 22.24
C ASP A 992 -14.11 -10.84 21.04
N GLY A 993 -13.94 -9.53 21.16
CA GLY A 993 -13.35 -8.66 20.14
C GLY A 993 -14.30 -8.23 19.02
N PHE A 994 -15.53 -8.76 18.97
CA PHE A 994 -16.57 -8.30 18.02
C PHE A 994 -17.25 -7.02 18.52
N PHE A 995 -18.00 -6.32 17.66
CA PHE A 995 -18.72 -5.11 18.07
C PHE A 995 -19.85 -5.43 19.04
N GLN A 996 -19.95 -4.62 20.08
CA GLN A 996 -20.88 -4.82 21.19
C GLN A 996 -22.21 -4.12 20.91
N GLU A 997 -23.30 -4.87 21.00
CA GLU A 997 -24.66 -4.33 21.05
C GLU A 997 -24.97 -3.64 22.39
N GLU A 998 -25.95 -2.74 22.40
CA GLU A 998 -26.37 -2.03 23.62
C GLU A 998 -26.99 -2.99 24.65
N HIS A 999 -27.80 -3.95 24.20
CA HIS A 999 -28.29 -5.01 25.06
C HIS A 999 -28.58 -6.30 24.29
N PRO A 1000 -28.05 -7.47 24.72
CA PRO A 1000 -28.11 -8.73 23.95
C PRO A 1000 -29.52 -9.22 23.56
N LYS A 1001 -30.57 -8.75 24.25
CA LYS A 1001 -31.96 -9.21 24.06
C LYS A 1001 -32.96 -8.10 23.73
N LEU A 1002 -32.68 -6.88 24.17
CA LEU A 1002 -33.63 -5.77 24.06
C LEU A 1002 -33.28 -4.90 22.86
N GLU A 1003 -31.98 -4.72 22.64
CA GLU A 1003 -31.41 -3.82 21.64
C GLU A 1003 -30.26 -4.54 20.91
N PRO A 1004 -30.52 -5.69 20.25
CA PRO A 1004 -29.47 -6.58 19.74
C PRO A 1004 -28.76 -6.07 18.48
N VAL A 1005 -29.27 -4.98 17.90
CA VAL A 1005 -28.70 -4.31 16.71
C VAL A 1005 -28.25 -2.89 17.01
N SER A 1006 -28.67 -2.30 18.12
CA SER A 1006 -28.31 -0.94 18.52
C SER A 1006 -26.96 -0.95 19.22
N THR A 1007 -26.22 0.16 19.16
CA THR A 1007 -24.99 0.35 19.93
C THR A 1007 -25.19 1.40 21.02
N ALA A 1008 -24.21 1.55 21.91
CA ALA A 1008 -24.19 2.64 22.88
C ALA A 1008 -24.17 4.03 22.23
N SER A 1009 -23.75 4.10 20.95
CA SER A 1009 -23.78 5.32 20.15
C SER A 1009 -25.08 5.42 19.36
N SER A 1010 -25.97 6.28 19.83
CA SER A 1010 -27.28 6.52 19.18
C SER A 1010 -27.14 6.81 17.69
N GLY A 1011 -28.00 6.18 16.89
CA GLY A 1011 -28.00 6.32 15.42
C GLY A 1011 -27.01 5.42 14.69
N ILE A 1012 -26.22 4.63 15.42
CA ILE A 1012 -25.28 3.67 14.85
C ILE A 1012 -25.69 2.26 15.25
N PHE A 1013 -25.91 1.41 14.24
CA PHE A 1013 -26.44 0.06 14.37
C PHE A 1013 -25.44 -0.97 13.82
N LEU A 1014 -25.59 -2.24 14.22
CA LEU A 1014 -24.78 -3.37 13.82
C LEU A 1014 -25.59 -4.36 13.00
N ALA A 1015 -24.99 -4.90 11.94
CA ALA A 1015 -25.59 -5.96 11.15
C ALA A 1015 -24.57 -7.01 10.70
N GLY A 1016 -24.86 -8.28 10.99
CA GLY A 1016 -24.09 -9.41 10.49
C GLY A 1016 -22.92 -9.82 11.39
N ALA A 1017 -21.96 -10.51 10.79
CA ALA A 1017 -20.91 -11.22 11.52
C ALA A 1017 -19.95 -10.30 12.30
N CYS A 1018 -19.94 -8.99 12.03
CA CYS A 1018 -19.12 -8.03 12.78
C CYS A 1018 -19.56 -7.85 14.24
N GLN A 1019 -20.81 -8.20 14.58
CA GLN A 1019 -21.31 -8.24 15.95
C GLN A 1019 -21.02 -9.60 16.64
N GLY A 1020 -20.63 -10.62 15.87
CA GLY A 1020 -20.31 -11.95 16.40
C GLY A 1020 -20.66 -13.08 15.42
N PRO A 1021 -20.12 -14.29 15.62
CA PRO A 1021 -20.28 -15.39 14.67
C PRO A 1021 -21.75 -15.78 14.43
N LYS A 1022 -22.15 -15.89 13.17
CA LYS A 1022 -23.52 -16.25 12.76
C LYS A 1022 -23.56 -16.72 11.30
N ASP A 1023 -24.63 -17.43 10.94
CA ASP A 1023 -24.86 -17.89 9.57
C ASP A 1023 -25.59 -16.85 8.71
N ILE A 1024 -25.86 -17.21 7.45
CA ILE A 1024 -26.48 -16.31 6.46
C ILE A 1024 -27.93 -15.95 6.85
N PRO A 1025 -28.82 -16.90 7.22
CA PRO A 1025 -30.17 -16.55 7.68
C PRO A 1025 -30.20 -15.59 8.86
N ASP A 1026 -29.43 -15.86 9.93
CA ASP A 1026 -29.35 -14.99 11.10
C ASP A 1026 -28.82 -13.61 10.71
N THR A 1027 -27.82 -13.56 9.82
CA THR A 1027 -27.25 -12.30 9.31
C THR A 1027 -28.29 -11.47 8.54
N VAL A 1028 -29.08 -12.11 7.66
CA VAL A 1028 -30.13 -11.43 6.88
C VAL A 1028 -31.24 -10.92 7.80
N ALA A 1029 -31.61 -11.69 8.82
CA ALA A 1029 -32.60 -11.27 9.82
C ALA A 1029 -32.10 -10.08 10.65
N GLN A 1030 -30.84 -10.10 11.08
CA GLN A 1030 -30.24 -8.98 11.82
C GLN A 1030 -30.15 -7.71 10.97
N ALA A 1031 -29.75 -7.83 9.70
CA ALA A 1031 -29.72 -6.70 8.78
C ALA A 1031 -31.08 -6.04 8.57
N LYS A 1032 -32.16 -6.85 8.51
CA LYS A 1032 -33.54 -6.35 8.48
C LYS A 1032 -33.91 -5.61 9.76
N GLY A 1033 -33.49 -6.11 10.91
CA GLY A 1033 -33.67 -5.42 12.20
C GLY A 1033 -32.95 -4.07 12.24
N ALA A 1034 -31.67 -4.04 11.84
CA ALA A 1034 -30.90 -2.79 11.78
C ALA A 1034 -31.49 -1.77 10.79
N ALA A 1035 -31.95 -2.23 9.62
CA ALA A 1035 -32.66 -1.38 8.66
C ALA A 1035 -33.96 -0.82 9.24
N ALA A 1036 -34.72 -1.63 10.00
CA ALA A 1036 -35.94 -1.16 10.66
C ALA A 1036 -35.65 -0.04 11.68
N GLU A 1037 -34.64 -0.22 12.53
CA GLU A 1037 -34.23 0.81 13.51
C GLU A 1037 -33.75 2.11 12.84
N ALA A 1038 -32.96 1.99 11.75
CA ALA A 1038 -32.54 3.14 10.95
C ALA A 1038 -33.76 3.87 10.33
N LEU A 1039 -34.72 3.11 9.81
CA LEU A 1039 -35.95 3.66 9.21
C LEU A 1039 -36.86 4.33 10.24
N VAL A 1040 -36.88 3.88 11.50
CA VAL A 1040 -37.61 4.57 12.58
C VAL A 1040 -37.09 5.99 12.75
N LEU A 1041 -35.76 6.19 12.73
CA LEU A 1041 -35.16 7.53 12.76
C LEU A 1041 -35.55 8.34 11.53
N SER A 1042 -35.37 7.79 10.32
CA SER A 1042 -35.71 8.49 9.07
C SER A 1042 -37.19 8.85 8.98
N ALA A 1043 -38.10 8.00 9.48
CA ALA A 1043 -39.54 8.24 9.45
C ALA A 1043 -39.99 9.24 10.53
N SER A 1044 -39.29 9.33 11.67
CA SER A 1044 -39.63 10.27 12.74
C SER A 1044 -39.45 11.74 12.32
N GLY A 1045 -38.48 12.03 11.44
CA GLY A 1045 -38.16 13.38 10.97
C GLY A 1045 -37.48 14.29 12.02
N GLU A 1046 -37.57 13.95 13.30
CA GLU A 1046 -36.94 14.66 14.41
C GLU A 1046 -36.36 13.68 15.44
N VAL A 1047 -35.24 14.06 16.05
CA VAL A 1047 -34.61 13.29 17.12
C VAL A 1047 -34.41 14.14 18.36
N ALA A 1048 -34.81 13.59 19.50
CA ALA A 1048 -34.53 14.18 20.81
C ALA A 1048 -33.13 13.76 21.28
N VAL A 1049 -32.24 14.74 21.47
CA VAL A 1049 -30.90 14.51 22.01
C VAL A 1049 -30.94 14.62 23.53
N SER A 1050 -30.18 13.76 24.20
CA SER A 1050 -30.07 13.75 25.67
C SER A 1050 -29.74 15.15 26.19
N PRO A 1051 -30.48 15.71 27.16
CA PRO A 1051 -30.17 17.02 27.74
C PRO A 1051 -29.03 16.96 28.76
N LEU A 1052 -28.39 15.78 28.93
CA LEU A 1052 -27.28 15.52 29.85
C LEU A 1052 -25.95 16.01 29.26
N ILE A 1053 -25.92 17.23 28.72
CA ILE A 1053 -24.78 17.81 28.01
C ILE A 1053 -23.97 18.76 28.90
N SER A 1054 -22.79 19.13 28.42
CA SER A 1054 -22.04 20.24 29.00
C SER A 1054 -22.72 21.59 28.70
N SER A 1055 -22.59 22.54 29.60
CA SER A 1055 -23.00 23.94 29.45
C SER A 1055 -21.92 24.85 30.02
N ILE A 1056 -21.74 26.03 29.45
CA ILE A 1056 -20.78 27.02 29.94
C ILE A 1056 -21.54 28.21 30.50
N ASP A 1057 -21.26 28.52 31.77
CA ASP A 1057 -21.80 29.69 32.45
C ASP A 1057 -21.02 30.94 31.99
N HIS A 1058 -21.65 31.77 31.16
CA HIS A 1058 -20.98 32.91 30.50
C HIS A 1058 -20.52 33.97 31.51
N ASP A 1059 -21.17 34.08 32.67
CA ASP A 1059 -20.80 35.06 33.71
C ASP A 1059 -19.52 34.65 34.46
N ILE A 1060 -19.13 33.37 34.37
CA ILE A 1060 -17.96 32.80 35.05
C ILE A 1060 -16.84 32.46 34.04
N CYS A 1061 -17.17 32.33 32.77
CA CYS A 1061 -16.22 31.96 31.73
C CYS A 1061 -15.18 33.07 31.55
N ILE A 1062 -13.90 32.73 31.75
CA ILE A 1062 -12.77 33.65 31.55
C ILE A 1062 -12.18 33.58 30.13
N GLY A 1063 -12.85 32.89 29.20
CA GLY A 1063 -12.42 32.82 27.80
C GLY A 1063 -11.10 32.08 27.54
N CYS A 1064 -10.65 31.19 28.44
CA CYS A 1064 -9.34 30.54 28.33
C CYS A 1064 -9.17 29.50 27.20
N ARG A 1065 -10.26 29.14 26.49
CA ARG A 1065 -10.30 28.21 25.34
C ARG A 1065 -9.88 26.76 25.59
N MET A 1066 -9.33 26.42 26.76
CA MET A 1066 -8.88 25.05 27.10
C MET A 1066 -9.96 23.96 26.92
N CYS A 1067 -11.22 24.30 27.19
CA CYS A 1067 -12.33 23.36 27.01
C CYS A 1067 -12.53 22.89 25.56
N MET A 1068 -12.07 23.66 24.56
CA MET A 1068 -12.15 23.30 23.15
C MET A 1068 -11.22 22.13 22.82
N GLU A 1069 -9.96 22.20 23.26
CA GLU A 1069 -8.95 21.15 23.04
C GLU A 1069 -9.30 19.85 23.78
N LEU A 1070 -9.99 19.97 24.91
CA LEU A 1070 -10.42 18.82 25.72
C LEU A 1070 -11.68 18.12 25.18
N CYS A 1071 -12.39 18.71 24.22
CA CYS A 1071 -13.62 18.15 23.70
C CYS A 1071 -13.32 17.17 22.56
N PRO A 1072 -13.49 15.85 22.75
CA PRO A 1072 -13.20 14.88 21.69
C PRO A 1072 -14.21 14.91 20.53
N TYR A 1073 -15.31 15.67 20.70
CA TYR A 1073 -16.38 15.80 19.71
C TYR A 1073 -16.40 17.16 19.04
N SER A 1074 -15.44 18.04 19.34
CA SER A 1074 -15.40 19.43 18.86
C SER A 1074 -16.72 20.19 19.11
N ALA A 1075 -17.42 19.86 20.20
CA ALA A 1075 -18.72 20.43 20.52
C ALA A 1075 -18.64 21.82 21.17
N ILE A 1076 -17.45 22.40 21.33
CA ILE A 1076 -17.24 23.67 22.02
C ILE A 1076 -16.51 24.63 21.10
N GLU A 1077 -17.09 25.79 20.88
CA GLU A 1077 -16.55 26.85 20.04
C GLU A 1077 -16.26 28.10 20.88
N PHE A 1078 -15.42 29.00 20.37
CA PHE A 1078 -15.17 30.28 21.01
C PHE A 1078 -16.00 31.36 20.35
N ASN A 1079 -16.79 32.09 21.14
CA ASN A 1079 -17.55 33.23 20.67
C ASN A 1079 -16.70 34.50 20.86
N ASP A 1080 -16.03 34.96 19.81
CA ASP A 1080 -15.15 36.14 19.86
C ASP A 1080 -15.90 37.43 20.24
N LEU A 1081 -17.19 37.54 19.95
CA LEU A 1081 -17.99 38.73 20.30
C LEU A 1081 -18.27 38.81 21.80
N LYS A 1082 -18.48 37.67 22.45
CA LYS A 1082 -18.76 37.59 23.90
C LYS A 1082 -17.51 37.30 24.74
N ASN A 1083 -16.40 36.94 24.09
CA ASN A 1083 -15.15 36.52 24.73
C ASN A 1083 -15.32 35.32 25.67
N VAL A 1084 -16.25 34.41 25.35
CA VAL A 1084 -16.55 33.19 26.12
C VAL A 1084 -16.65 31.98 25.19
N SER A 1085 -16.51 30.78 25.75
CA SER A 1085 -16.74 29.54 25.01
C SER A 1085 -18.23 29.15 25.08
N GLU A 1086 -18.78 28.61 24.00
CA GLU A 1086 -20.17 28.16 23.86
C GLU A 1086 -20.22 26.67 23.47
N VAL A 1087 -21.19 25.94 24.00
CA VAL A 1087 -21.37 24.51 23.69
C VAL A 1087 -22.44 24.34 22.62
N ASN A 1088 -22.12 23.62 21.55
CA ASN A 1088 -23.10 23.12 20.61
C ASN A 1088 -23.87 21.94 21.24
N GLU A 1089 -25.11 22.22 21.66
CA GLU A 1089 -25.96 21.26 22.37
C GLU A 1089 -26.26 19.99 21.54
N ALA A 1090 -26.22 20.08 20.22
CA ALA A 1090 -26.53 18.99 19.32
C ALA A 1090 -25.41 17.93 19.29
N VAL A 1091 -24.16 18.40 19.35
CA VAL A 1091 -22.97 17.57 19.23
C VAL A 1091 -22.50 17.03 20.58
N CYS A 1092 -22.68 17.81 21.65
CA CYS A 1092 -22.17 17.48 22.97
C CYS A 1092 -22.74 16.15 23.49
N LYS A 1093 -21.86 15.21 23.85
CA LYS A 1093 -22.25 13.91 24.44
C LYS A 1093 -22.24 13.89 25.97
N GLY A 1094 -21.93 15.02 26.61
CA GLY A 1094 -21.94 15.12 28.07
C GLY A 1094 -20.85 14.33 28.79
N CYS A 1095 -19.71 14.04 28.14
CA CYS A 1095 -18.63 13.25 28.75
C CYS A 1095 -17.99 13.89 29.99
N GLY A 1096 -18.17 15.21 30.17
CA GLY A 1096 -17.70 15.95 31.34
C GLY A 1096 -16.20 16.30 31.37
N SER A 1097 -15.43 15.93 30.34
CA SER A 1097 -14.00 16.27 30.24
C SER A 1097 -13.75 17.77 30.42
N CYS A 1098 -14.51 18.62 29.71
CA CYS A 1098 -14.39 20.07 29.81
C CYS A 1098 -14.78 20.62 31.19
N ALA A 1099 -15.78 20.02 31.86
CA ALA A 1099 -16.22 20.45 33.17
C ALA A 1099 -15.21 20.08 34.28
N GLY A 1100 -14.60 18.89 34.18
CA GLY A 1100 -13.60 18.43 35.14
C GLY A 1100 -12.31 19.25 35.15
N HIS A 1101 -11.98 19.91 34.03
CA HIS A 1101 -10.74 20.68 33.88
C HIS A 1101 -10.95 22.20 33.87
N CYS A 1102 -12.18 22.70 33.83
CA CYS A 1102 -12.42 24.14 33.71
C CYS A 1102 -11.89 24.91 34.93
N PRO A 1103 -10.89 25.80 34.78
CA PRO A 1103 -10.21 26.43 35.91
C PRO A 1103 -11.10 27.45 36.62
N SER A 1104 -12.04 28.07 35.90
CA SER A 1104 -13.01 29.00 36.49
C SER A 1104 -14.27 28.30 37.02
N GLY A 1105 -14.45 27.00 36.75
CA GLY A 1105 -15.68 26.28 37.07
C GLY A 1105 -16.91 26.69 36.24
N ALA A 1106 -16.69 27.41 35.13
CA ALA A 1106 -17.74 27.84 34.21
C ALA A 1106 -18.36 26.68 33.42
N ALA A 1107 -17.55 25.72 32.97
CA ALA A 1107 -18.05 24.53 32.29
C ALA A 1107 -18.62 23.53 33.33
N ARG A 1108 -19.86 23.09 33.10
CA ARG A 1108 -20.58 22.15 33.96
C ARG A 1108 -21.29 21.11 33.10
N VAL A 1109 -21.54 19.92 33.62
CA VAL A 1109 -22.41 18.92 32.97
C VAL A 1109 -23.80 18.99 33.59
N ARG A 1110 -24.83 19.19 32.77
CA ARG A 1110 -26.23 19.14 33.19
C ARG A 1110 -26.49 17.76 33.79
N HIS A 1111 -27.17 17.71 34.94
CA HIS A 1111 -27.47 16.47 35.71
C HIS A 1111 -26.28 15.76 36.39
N PHE A 1112 -25.05 16.28 36.22
CA PHE A 1112 -23.84 15.85 36.92
C PHE A 1112 -23.05 17.06 37.46
N THR A 1113 -23.78 18.03 38.02
CA THR A 1113 -23.16 19.21 38.62
C THR A 1113 -22.44 18.86 39.92
N SER A 1114 -21.43 19.66 40.31
CA SER A 1114 -20.71 19.43 41.57
C SER A 1114 -21.65 19.35 42.77
N ARG A 1115 -22.72 20.17 42.82
CA ARG A 1115 -23.72 20.12 43.89
C ARG A 1115 -24.46 18.78 43.97
N GLN A 1116 -24.73 18.13 42.82
CA GLN A 1116 -25.38 16.83 42.76
C GLN A 1116 -24.41 15.71 43.17
N VAL A 1117 -23.18 15.74 42.65
CA VAL A 1117 -22.15 14.73 42.95
C VAL A 1117 -21.74 14.80 44.42
N PHE A 1118 -21.52 15.99 44.98
CA PHE A 1118 -21.20 16.13 46.41
C PHE A 1118 -22.36 15.71 47.32
N ALA A 1119 -23.61 15.95 46.93
CA ALA A 1119 -24.76 15.45 47.69
C ALA A 1119 -24.84 13.91 47.66
N GLU A 1120 -24.47 13.28 46.54
CA GLU A 1120 -24.35 11.83 46.43
C GLU A 1120 -23.26 11.30 47.36
N ILE A 1121 -22.08 11.91 47.35
CA ILE A 1121 -20.96 11.54 48.23
C ILE A 1121 -21.34 11.73 49.71
N GLU A 1122 -21.96 12.85 50.06
CA GLU A 1122 -22.44 13.12 51.42
C GLU A 1122 -23.44 12.05 51.88
N GLY A 1123 -24.35 11.62 50.99
CA GLY A 1123 -25.27 10.53 51.27
C GLY A 1123 -24.60 9.17 51.49
N ILE A 1124 -23.43 8.93 50.88
CA ILE A 1124 -22.61 7.73 51.17
C ILE A 1124 -21.93 7.87 52.54
N LEU A 1125 -21.41 9.06 52.87
CA LEU A 1125 -20.65 9.29 54.10
C LEU A 1125 -21.51 9.39 55.36
N THR A 1126 -22.78 9.76 55.20
CA THR A 1126 -23.74 9.93 56.30
C THR A 1126 -24.69 8.74 56.48
N GLY A 1127 -24.66 7.78 55.55
CA GLY A 1127 -25.62 6.68 55.41
C GLY A 1127 -25.41 5.47 56.32
#